data_AF-A0A6F9DIB5-F1
#
_entry.id   AF-A0A6F9DIB5-F1
#
_cell.length_a   1.000
_cell.length_b   1.000
_cell.length_c   1.000
_cell.angle_alpha   90.00
_cell.angle_beta   90.00
_cell.angle_gamma   90.00
#
_symmetry.space_group_name_H-M   'P 1'
#
loop_
_entity.id
_entity.type
_entity.pdbx_description
1 polymer ?
#
loop_
_entity_poly.entity_id
_entity_poly.type
_entity_poly.pdbx_seq_one_letter_code
_entity_poly.pdbx_strand_id
1 'polypeptide(L)'
;MHFQNKKHLITVYCDLEAGGWTLVATVNENGFDEVNYGDAWFFPNHNQLTTDYQNWVNENVFGSIVTCTRSDFKSNAYHDLQASDVMIRHVENNVPVEESSKASFLEYKTNNKFLAENGGNLKNLFVNEYPLQPSNYIYPDVQTTLNNLASRANEVTSEIPGFYDYSYENKNNYITDKESGMYTPRGAFIQLYAGSCDFGPIEYDASYSCKETNTIWSSRKSHPLIGILAVGDVPDIVLSDFSMRVTSYRIIKEPYNNFQGNLTHGNYKMQYHALCRFGVSTKSICDVLFAVINPVDWLSTENFPEYIVLPEASYYGSELRSSPIFSNQMFGYSLFSSLSKEQIDENEIQEAMAKILLSITNTGQDMFSDGLPDINPVLGGLVETFPSVTAEISNFYFYSYEITNTITDNGSGMFGPYGLGVSLPKCNNNDLSFKKDYRCPLSNSIWSSSTSYPFFGLLAVGNFDSSSRLFNIEINSDTPSLSQMKYYNESLSNDNFMLTYDATCKYGLTTPSICDVFFIISSVKIWGSTEARLFVQRSEGVSYQYNMHAVDGPPTNLYMGYTLLSRKNGSELSNQEMTNAMKTILEIVSETQVFCPECDVSKRALTVPVEYTIGDASVVENMLPPSVGPMPTGFLQLRSFGETGSVYALCPAVKVENSFSRFVCVGGVRNKLSHLKEYNDFLDWNGYSGTANNKTYQVGFAHSQKDIDSTIMIFYR
;
A
#
# COMPACT_ATOMS: atom_id res chain seq x y z
N MET A 1 -30.10 34.69 -7.66
CA MET A 1 -28.64 34.81 -7.52
C MET A 1 -28.32 35.69 -6.34
N HIS A 2 -27.80 35.11 -5.26
CA HIS A 2 -27.08 35.81 -4.21
C HIS A 2 -25.79 35.02 -4.02
N PHE A 3 -24.74 35.42 -4.74
CA PHE A 3 -23.39 35.05 -4.36
C PHE A 3 -23.01 35.92 -3.17
N GLN A 4 -23.08 35.38 -1.96
CA GLN A 4 -22.29 35.92 -0.86
C GLN A 4 -20.95 35.20 -0.85
N ASN A 5 -19.94 35.81 -1.47
CA ASN A 5 -18.57 35.59 -1.04
C ASN A 5 -18.46 36.16 0.38
N LYS A 6 -18.73 35.34 1.40
CA LYS A 6 -18.31 35.66 2.77
C LYS A 6 -16.79 35.57 2.78
N LYS A 7 -16.12 36.72 2.66
CA LYS A 7 -14.74 36.84 3.16
C LYS A 7 -14.78 36.52 4.65
N HIS A 8 -14.26 35.36 5.04
CA HIS A 8 -14.07 35.06 6.44
C HIS A 8 -12.98 35.98 6.98
N LEU A 9 -13.32 36.84 7.94
CA LEU A 9 -12.33 37.58 8.73
C LEU A 9 -11.71 36.58 9.70
N ILE A 10 -10.40 36.37 9.59
CA ILE A 10 -9.64 35.45 10.43
C ILE A 10 -8.76 36.30 11.34
N THR A 11 -8.85 36.07 12.65
CA THR A 11 -7.91 36.63 13.62
C THR A 11 -6.78 35.64 13.81
N VAL A 12 -5.56 36.07 13.54
CA VAL A 12 -4.33 35.29 13.71
C VAL A 12 -3.30 36.11 14.48
N TYR A 13 -2.34 35.43 15.09
CA TYR A 13 -1.12 36.07 15.60
C TYR A 13 -0.06 36.03 14.49
N CYS A 14 0.58 37.17 14.24
CA CYS A 14 1.70 37.26 13.30
C CYS A 14 2.96 37.69 14.06
N ASP A 15 4.01 36.87 13.96
CA ASP A 15 5.33 37.24 14.44
C ASP A 15 6.06 38.06 13.35
N LEU A 16 5.93 39.38 13.45
CA LEU A 16 6.56 40.31 12.52
C LEU A 16 8.06 40.49 12.78
N GLU A 17 8.52 40.27 14.02
CA GLU A 17 9.93 40.38 14.39
C GLU A 17 10.74 39.22 13.79
N ALA A 18 10.14 38.02 13.73
CA ALA A 18 10.72 36.85 13.08
C ALA A 18 10.60 36.85 11.54
N GLY A 19 10.03 37.89 10.95
CA GLY A 19 9.96 38.08 9.49
C GLY A 19 8.61 37.77 8.85
N GLY A 20 7.51 37.87 9.61
CA GLY A 20 6.13 37.79 9.08
C GLY A 20 5.53 36.39 9.12
N TRP A 21 5.74 35.65 10.22
CA TRP A 21 5.22 34.29 10.39
C TRP A 21 3.82 34.31 10.97
N THR A 22 2.87 33.60 10.34
CA THR A 22 1.47 33.57 10.77
C THR A 22 1.18 32.29 11.54
N LEU A 23 0.72 32.39 12.79
CA LEU A 23 0.31 31.22 13.57
C LEU A 23 -0.95 30.62 12.95
N VAL A 24 -0.89 29.33 12.60
CA VAL A 24 -2.00 28.63 11.96
C VAL A 24 -2.62 27.55 12.83
N ALA A 25 -1.81 26.90 13.67
CA ALA A 25 -2.23 25.82 14.54
C ALA A 25 -1.34 25.70 15.78
N THR A 26 -1.87 25.08 16.85
CA THR A 26 -1.09 24.59 17.98
C THR A 26 -1.53 23.17 18.34
N VAL A 27 -0.56 22.34 18.72
CA VAL A 27 -0.76 21.00 19.28
C VAL A 27 -0.41 21.08 20.77
N ASN A 28 -1.38 20.80 21.63
CA ASN A 28 -1.27 20.94 23.07
C ASN A 28 -1.84 19.69 23.76
N GLU A 29 -1.03 19.06 24.60
CA GLU A 29 -1.48 17.98 25.46
C GLU A 29 -2.19 18.55 26.70
N ASN A 30 -3.48 18.23 26.87
CA ASN A 30 -4.34 18.86 27.88
C ASN A 30 -4.69 17.96 29.09
N GLY A 31 -4.28 16.69 29.12
CA GLY A 31 -4.40 15.83 30.31
C GLY A 31 -4.60 14.33 30.04
N PHE A 32 -4.07 13.50 30.94
CA PHE A 32 -3.80 12.06 30.77
C PHE A 32 -4.99 11.08 30.98
N ASP A 33 -6.25 11.51 30.88
CA ASP A 33 -7.39 10.60 31.05
C ASP A 33 -7.76 9.96 29.70
N GLU A 34 -7.58 8.63 29.59
CA GLU A 34 -7.57 7.82 28.35
C GLU A 34 -8.75 7.99 27.38
N VAL A 35 -9.83 8.69 27.74
CA VAL A 35 -10.95 8.98 26.85
C VAL A 35 -11.68 10.23 27.36
N ASN A 36 -11.43 11.41 26.77
CA ASN A 36 -12.42 12.46 26.41
C ASN A 36 -11.88 13.92 26.49
N TYR A 37 -12.23 14.70 25.46
CA TYR A 37 -12.15 16.17 25.34
C TYR A 37 -10.75 16.77 25.43
N GLY A 38 -9.96 16.66 24.36
CA GLY A 38 -8.66 17.30 24.31
C GLY A 38 -7.92 17.09 23.02
N ASP A 39 -7.67 15.81 22.70
CA ASP A 39 -6.79 15.39 21.60
C ASP A 39 -7.41 15.66 20.24
N ALA A 40 -7.20 16.87 19.73
CA ALA A 40 -7.76 17.27 18.44
C ALA A 40 -6.90 16.77 17.28
N TRP A 41 -5.62 16.47 17.49
CA TRP A 41 -4.68 16.17 16.43
C TRP A 41 -4.37 14.69 16.25
N PHE A 42 -4.76 13.83 17.18
CA PHE A 42 -4.71 12.38 17.06
C PHE A 42 -6.10 11.80 17.20
N PHE A 43 -6.54 10.98 16.25
CA PHE A 43 -7.91 10.44 16.27
C PHE A 43 -8.01 9.12 17.05
N PRO A 44 -8.71 9.07 18.21
CA PRO A 44 -8.74 7.89 19.08
C PRO A 44 -9.90 6.92 18.79
N ASN A 45 -10.91 7.32 18.02
CA ASN A 45 -12.22 6.67 18.07
C ASN A 45 -12.27 5.32 17.34
N HIS A 46 -12.76 4.30 18.06
CA HIS A 46 -12.59 2.88 17.78
C HIS A 46 -13.27 2.32 16.51
N ASN A 47 -14.15 3.07 15.84
CA ASN A 47 -15.09 2.47 14.88
C ASN A 47 -15.21 3.16 13.51
N GLN A 48 -14.64 4.35 13.25
CA GLN A 48 -14.86 5.08 11.98
C GLN A 48 -13.60 5.85 11.54
N LEU A 49 -13.13 5.65 10.31
CA LEU A 49 -12.00 6.41 9.72
C LEU A 49 -12.51 7.59 8.87
N THR A 50 -13.55 8.32 9.29
CA THR A 50 -14.07 9.41 8.47
C THR A 50 -13.09 10.60 8.46
N THR A 51 -13.01 11.32 7.33
CA THR A 51 -12.19 12.54 7.20
C THR A 51 -12.62 13.63 8.17
N ASP A 52 -13.87 13.60 8.62
CA ASP A 52 -14.48 14.61 9.49
C ASP A 52 -13.77 14.75 10.83
N TYR A 53 -13.07 13.72 11.29
CA TYR A 53 -12.32 13.74 12.54
C TYR A 53 -10.79 13.77 12.37
N GLN A 54 -10.28 13.80 11.13
CA GLN A 54 -8.84 13.93 10.86
C GLN A 54 -8.46 15.40 10.69
N ASN A 55 -8.21 16.08 11.82
CA ASN A 55 -8.05 17.53 11.82
C ASN A 55 -6.82 18.05 11.07
N TRP A 56 -5.84 17.19 10.72
CA TRP A 56 -4.73 17.54 9.83
C TRP A 56 -5.15 17.75 8.36
N VAL A 57 -6.20 17.07 7.90
CA VAL A 57 -6.59 17.01 6.47
C VAL A 57 -7.96 17.62 6.18
N ASN A 58 -8.77 17.89 7.21
CA ASN A 58 -10.08 18.50 7.07
C ASN A 58 -10.06 20.04 7.20
N GLU A 59 -11.25 20.64 7.11
CA GLU A 59 -11.47 22.09 7.20
C GLU A 59 -11.95 22.55 8.58
N ASN A 60 -11.92 21.67 9.59
CA ASN A 60 -12.34 22.03 10.94
C ASN A 60 -11.44 23.12 11.51
N VAL A 61 -12.03 23.98 12.34
CA VAL A 61 -11.34 25.03 13.09
C VAL A 61 -11.81 24.98 14.54
N PHE A 62 -10.90 25.20 15.47
CA PHE A 62 -11.15 25.07 16.91
C PHE A 62 -10.13 25.88 17.72
N GLY A 63 -10.44 26.05 19.00
CA GLY A 63 -9.60 26.84 19.91
C GLY A 63 -9.68 28.35 19.68
N SER A 64 -8.86 29.07 20.42
CA SER A 64 -8.74 30.53 20.34
C SER A 64 -7.29 30.94 20.47
N ILE A 65 -6.91 32.03 19.79
CA ILE A 65 -5.55 32.57 19.86
C ILE A 65 -5.14 32.96 21.29
N VAL A 66 -6.10 33.35 22.12
CA VAL A 66 -5.88 33.75 23.53
C VAL A 66 -5.51 32.56 24.41
N THR A 67 -5.96 31.35 24.04
CA THR A 67 -5.77 30.12 24.82
C THR A 67 -4.90 29.10 24.09
N CYS A 68 -4.23 29.47 23.00
CA CYS A 68 -3.54 28.53 22.11
C CYS A 68 -2.35 27.79 22.74
N THR A 69 -1.85 28.24 23.91
CA THR A 69 -0.83 27.55 24.72
C THR A 69 -1.44 26.78 25.91
N ARG A 70 -2.77 26.67 25.98
CA ARG A 70 -3.53 25.97 27.03
C ARG A 70 -4.45 24.88 26.49
N SER A 71 -4.63 24.86 25.18
CA SER A 71 -5.51 23.96 24.44
C SER A 71 -5.12 24.01 22.97
N ASP A 72 -5.49 22.98 22.23
CA ASP A 72 -5.34 22.99 20.77
C ASP A 72 -5.99 24.20 20.11
N PHE A 73 -5.38 24.63 19.02
CA PHE A 73 -5.86 25.71 18.18
C PHE A 73 -5.67 25.33 16.71
N LYS A 74 -6.67 25.57 15.89
CA LYS A 74 -6.58 25.50 14.43
C LYS A 74 -7.44 26.59 13.83
N SER A 75 -6.84 27.44 13.00
CA SER A 75 -7.55 28.53 12.32
C SER A 75 -7.78 28.23 10.84
N ASN A 76 -8.61 29.04 10.19
CA ASN A 76 -8.78 28.97 8.74
C ASN A 76 -7.46 29.20 7.97
N ALA A 77 -6.50 29.91 8.56
CA ALA A 77 -5.21 30.13 7.94
C ALA A 77 -4.42 28.82 7.70
N TYR A 78 -4.68 27.76 8.46
CA TYR A 78 -4.03 26.46 8.28
C TYR A 78 -4.30 25.83 6.90
N HIS A 79 -5.49 26.04 6.36
CA HIS A 79 -5.94 25.45 5.11
C HIS A 79 -6.19 26.45 3.97
N ASP A 80 -6.37 27.73 4.29
CA ASP A 80 -6.57 28.80 3.30
C ASP A 80 -5.26 29.43 2.80
N LEU A 81 -4.25 29.56 3.67
CA LEU A 81 -3.01 30.24 3.29
C LEU A 81 -2.20 29.40 2.30
N GLN A 82 -1.63 30.08 1.32
CA GLN A 82 -0.59 29.56 0.45
C GLN A 82 0.75 30.02 1.01
N ALA A 83 1.49 29.08 1.57
CA ALA A 83 2.73 29.26 2.26
C ALA A 83 3.87 28.54 1.55
N SER A 84 5.08 28.93 1.91
CA SER A 84 6.33 28.38 1.40
C SER A 84 7.04 27.52 2.42
N ASP A 85 7.03 27.93 3.69
CA ASP A 85 7.82 27.32 4.76
C ASP A 85 7.03 27.23 6.07
N VAL A 86 7.52 26.40 6.98
CA VAL A 86 6.99 26.23 8.33
C VAL A 86 8.02 26.65 9.36
N MET A 87 7.57 27.36 10.40
CA MET A 87 8.30 27.54 11.65
C MET A 87 7.55 26.81 12.76
N ILE A 88 8.29 26.08 13.57
CA ILE A 88 7.77 25.40 14.76
C ILE A 88 8.42 26.03 15.99
N ARG A 89 7.59 26.33 16.99
CA ARG A 89 8.03 26.87 18.27
C ARG A 89 7.46 26.03 19.40
N HIS A 90 8.33 25.61 20.32
CA HIS A 90 7.93 24.92 21.56
C HIS A 90 7.91 25.93 22.69
N VAL A 91 6.75 26.10 23.32
CA VAL A 91 6.52 27.11 24.36
C VAL A 91 5.91 26.44 25.58
N GLU A 92 6.35 26.84 26.78
CA GLU A 92 5.73 26.37 28.01
C GLU A 92 4.21 26.63 28.00
N ASN A 93 3.45 25.68 28.54
CA ASN A 93 2.00 25.82 28.62
C ASN A 93 1.59 27.03 29.46
N ASN A 94 0.45 27.62 29.13
CA ASN A 94 -0.14 28.81 29.77
C ASN A 94 0.54 30.16 29.52
N VAL A 95 1.54 30.24 28.65
CA VAL A 95 2.18 31.49 28.24
C VAL A 95 1.26 32.30 27.29
N PRO A 96 1.04 33.61 27.52
CA PRO A 96 0.33 34.47 26.57
C PRO A 96 1.00 34.45 25.18
N VAL A 97 0.20 34.41 24.11
CA VAL A 97 0.73 34.27 22.73
C VAL A 97 1.73 35.37 22.37
N GLU A 98 1.56 36.57 22.91
CA GLU A 98 2.45 37.73 22.70
C GLU A 98 3.83 37.55 23.35
N GLU A 99 3.94 36.69 24.36
CA GLU A 99 5.17 36.37 25.08
C GLU A 99 5.84 35.09 24.55
N SER A 100 5.18 34.37 23.63
CA SER A 100 5.62 33.07 23.12
C SER A 100 7.05 33.05 22.59
N SER A 101 7.47 34.08 21.84
CA SER A 101 8.84 34.20 21.31
C SER A 101 9.88 34.22 22.44
N LYS A 102 9.62 34.95 23.52
CA LYS A 102 10.55 35.10 24.66
C LYS A 102 10.56 33.88 25.59
N ALA A 103 9.42 33.20 25.72
CA ALA A 103 9.26 32.05 26.60
C ALA A 103 9.58 30.71 25.90
N SER A 104 9.81 30.72 24.59
CA SER A 104 10.17 29.51 23.87
C SER A 104 11.54 28.99 24.26
N PHE A 105 11.66 27.67 24.38
CA PHE A 105 12.94 27.01 24.64
C PHE A 105 13.51 26.32 23.41
N LEU A 106 12.70 26.19 22.35
CA LEU A 106 13.10 25.64 21.06
C LEU A 106 12.27 26.31 19.96
N GLU A 107 12.93 26.82 18.94
CA GLU A 107 12.32 27.36 17.73
C GLU A 107 13.21 27.04 16.53
N TYR A 108 12.59 26.59 15.45
CA TYR A 108 13.27 26.27 14.21
C TYR A 108 12.33 26.45 13.02
N LYS A 109 12.91 26.67 11.85
CA LYS A 109 12.18 26.96 10.62
C LYS A 109 12.78 26.24 9.43
N THR A 110 11.93 25.91 8.45
CA THR A 110 12.40 25.52 7.12
C THR A 110 12.74 26.78 6.31
N ASN A 111 13.58 26.64 5.29
CA ASN A 111 13.98 27.74 4.41
C ASN A 111 14.12 27.33 2.93
N ASN A 112 13.58 26.16 2.58
CA ASN A 112 13.70 25.57 1.25
C ASN A 112 12.40 25.64 0.44
N LYS A 113 11.37 26.32 0.95
CA LYS A 113 10.07 26.52 0.30
C LYS A 113 9.28 25.23 0.04
N PHE A 114 9.50 24.20 0.86
CA PHE A 114 8.90 22.89 0.62
C PHE A 114 7.37 22.93 0.52
N LEU A 115 6.66 23.80 1.26
CA LEU A 115 5.20 23.87 1.15
C LEU A 115 4.77 24.37 -0.22
N ALA A 116 5.49 25.33 -0.83
CA ALA A 116 5.15 25.84 -2.15
C ALA A 116 5.21 24.76 -3.24
N GLU A 117 6.08 23.76 -3.05
CA GLU A 117 6.24 22.61 -3.94
C GLU A 117 5.27 21.46 -3.61
N ASN A 118 4.68 21.46 -2.40
CA ASN A 118 3.85 20.37 -1.88
C ASN A 118 2.45 20.87 -1.44
N GLY A 119 1.75 21.58 -2.33
CA GLY A 119 0.34 21.95 -2.15
C GLY A 119 0.05 23.26 -1.38
N GLY A 120 1.10 23.98 -0.96
CA GLY A 120 1.03 25.32 -0.37
C GLY A 120 0.68 25.36 1.11
N ASN A 121 0.25 24.27 1.72
CA ASN A 121 -0.02 24.17 3.16
C ASN A 121 -0.07 22.70 3.61
N LEU A 122 -0.01 22.47 4.92
CA LEU A 122 0.01 21.12 5.50
C LEU A 122 -1.27 20.32 5.22
N LYS A 123 -2.46 20.95 5.11
CA LYS A 123 -3.68 20.24 4.69
C LYS A 123 -3.48 19.64 3.31
N ASN A 124 -3.16 20.47 2.32
CA ASN A 124 -3.00 20.02 0.94
C ASN A 124 -1.84 19.04 0.80
N LEU A 125 -0.75 19.24 1.54
CA LEU A 125 0.34 18.29 1.64
C LEU A 125 -0.18 16.92 2.11
N PHE A 126 -0.92 16.88 3.22
CA PHE A 126 -1.44 15.63 3.81
C PHE A 126 -2.67 15.05 3.10
N VAL A 127 -3.23 15.73 2.11
CA VAL A 127 -4.34 15.21 1.28
C VAL A 127 -3.82 14.72 -0.06
N ASN A 128 -2.93 15.47 -0.71
CA ASN A 128 -2.59 15.29 -2.12
C ASN A 128 -1.20 14.67 -2.33
N GLU A 129 -0.22 15.05 -1.51
CA GLU A 129 1.19 14.71 -1.76
C GLU A 129 1.68 13.58 -0.84
N TYR A 130 1.37 13.68 0.45
CA TYR A 130 1.74 12.74 1.51
C TYR A 130 0.48 12.37 2.34
N PRO A 131 -0.44 11.55 1.82
CA PRO A 131 -1.71 11.25 2.49
C PRO A 131 -1.56 10.64 3.89
N LEU A 132 -2.17 11.23 4.93
CA LEU A 132 -2.21 10.66 6.29
C LEU A 132 -3.16 9.46 6.38
N GLN A 133 -2.75 8.34 5.78
CA GLN A 133 -3.47 7.07 5.77
C GLN A 133 -2.61 5.97 6.42
N PRO A 134 -3.16 5.19 7.38
CA PRO A 134 -2.48 4.04 7.95
C PRO A 134 -2.14 2.99 6.89
N SER A 135 -1.01 2.29 7.04
CA SER A 135 -0.41 1.43 6.01
C SER A 135 -1.24 0.21 5.58
N ASN A 136 -2.32 -0.12 6.30
CA ASN A 136 -3.12 -1.33 6.05
C ASN A 136 -4.49 -1.03 5.42
N TYR A 137 -4.77 0.22 5.05
CA TYR A 137 -5.95 0.59 4.28
C TYR A 137 -5.52 0.91 2.85
N ILE A 138 -5.15 -0.11 2.11
CA ILE A 138 -4.95 0.06 0.67
C ILE A 138 -6.35 -0.01 0.05
N TYR A 139 -6.91 1.16 -0.19
CA TYR A 139 -8.12 1.29 -0.99
C TYR A 139 -7.78 0.83 -2.40
N PRO A 140 -8.68 0.07 -3.05
CA PRO A 140 -8.42 -0.33 -4.41
C PRO A 140 -8.22 0.89 -5.33
N ASP A 141 -7.24 0.90 -6.21
CA ASP A 141 -7.14 1.94 -7.24
C ASP A 141 -7.93 1.52 -8.49
N VAL A 142 -9.10 2.14 -8.66
CA VAL A 142 -9.97 1.91 -9.83
C VAL A 142 -9.75 2.92 -10.95
N GLN A 143 -9.05 4.04 -10.70
CA GLN A 143 -9.02 5.17 -11.65
C GLN A 143 -8.27 4.82 -12.92
N THR A 144 -7.12 4.16 -12.80
CA THR A 144 -6.30 3.73 -13.95
C THR A 144 -7.09 2.78 -14.85
N THR A 145 -7.75 1.78 -14.25
CA THR A 145 -8.56 0.81 -14.98
C THR A 145 -9.78 1.45 -15.63
N LEU A 146 -10.47 2.34 -14.91
CA LEU A 146 -11.64 3.04 -15.42
C LEU A 146 -11.31 4.00 -16.57
N ASN A 147 -10.19 4.72 -16.47
CA ASN A 147 -9.72 5.62 -17.54
C ASN A 147 -9.32 4.84 -18.80
N ASN A 148 -8.66 3.68 -18.64
CA ASN A 148 -8.32 2.81 -19.77
C ASN A 148 -9.59 2.30 -20.47
N LEU A 149 -10.53 1.75 -19.70
CA LEU A 149 -11.82 1.29 -20.20
C LEU A 149 -12.59 2.39 -20.96
N ALA A 150 -12.66 3.60 -20.39
CA ALA A 150 -13.29 4.74 -21.04
C ALA A 150 -12.58 5.15 -22.34
N SER A 151 -11.24 5.07 -22.39
CA SER A 151 -10.47 5.38 -23.60
C SER A 151 -10.70 4.39 -24.75
N ARG A 152 -11.09 3.15 -24.42
CA ARG A 152 -11.36 2.06 -25.37
C ARG A 152 -12.84 1.85 -25.64
N ALA A 153 -13.70 2.76 -25.20
CA ALA A 153 -15.15 2.63 -25.30
C ALA A 153 -15.63 2.37 -26.74
N ASN A 154 -15.02 3.01 -27.75
CA ASN A 154 -15.32 2.78 -29.17
C ASN A 154 -15.00 1.36 -29.66
N GLU A 155 -13.99 0.70 -29.08
CA GLU A 155 -13.68 -0.70 -29.41
C GLU A 155 -14.72 -1.64 -28.80
N VAL A 156 -15.27 -1.30 -27.65
CA VAL A 156 -16.33 -2.10 -27.01
C VAL A 156 -17.64 -1.93 -27.77
N THR A 157 -18.03 -0.70 -28.12
CA THR A 157 -19.29 -0.44 -28.85
C THR A 157 -19.30 -0.94 -30.28
N SER A 158 -18.13 -1.16 -30.91
CA SER A 158 -18.06 -1.71 -32.27
C SER A 158 -18.67 -3.11 -32.39
N GLU A 159 -18.76 -3.85 -31.28
CA GLU A 159 -19.38 -5.18 -31.23
C GLU A 159 -20.90 -5.14 -31.22
N ILE A 160 -21.51 -3.96 -31.03
CA ILE A 160 -22.97 -3.77 -31.05
C ILE A 160 -23.36 -2.99 -32.31
N PRO A 161 -23.91 -3.66 -33.34
CA PRO A 161 -24.33 -3.01 -34.57
C PRO A 161 -25.32 -1.88 -34.31
N GLY A 162 -24.99 -0.69 -34.82
CA GLY A 162 -25.82 0.50 -34.67
C GLY A 162 -25.93 0.98 -33.23
N PHE A 163 -24.85 0.92 -32.45
CA PHE A 163 -24.82 1.41 -31.07
C PHE A 163 -25.47 2.79 -30.93
N TYR A 164 -26.27 2.98 -29.88
CA TYR A 164 -27.00 4.22 -29.66
C TYR A 164 -26.46 5.04 -28.48
N ASP A 165 -25.92 6.22 -28.79
CA ASP A 165 -25.40 7.15 -27.77
C ASP A 165 -26.55 7.79 -26.99
N TYR A 166 -26.87 7.21 -25.82
CA TYR A 166 -27.81 7.77 -24.85
C TYR A 166 -27.21 9.00 -24.14
N SER A 167 -28.01 9.66 -23.29
CA SER A 167 -27.64 10.93 -22.67
C SER A 167 -27.70 10.90 -21.15
N TYR A 168 -27.02 11.86 -20.52
CA TYR A 168 -26.94 12.03 -19.07
C TYR A 168 -27.57 13.39 -18.73
N GLU A 169 -28.63 13.43 -17.91
CA GLU A 169 -29.36 14.67 -17.58
C GLU A 169 -29.17 15.18 -16.15
N ASN A 170 -29.12 16.51 -15.99
CA ASN A 170 -28.37 17.21 -14.94
C ASN A 170 -29.02 17.35 -13.54
N LYS A 171 -30.31 17.02 -13.32
CA LYS A 171 -30.90 17.27 -11.98
C LYS A 171 -30.74 16.11 -10.98
N ASN A 172 -30.73 14.88 -11.47
CA ASN A 172 -30.60 13.66 -10.66
C ASN A 172 -29.62 12.64 -11.29
N ASN A 173 -28.85 13.04 -12.33
CA ASN A 173 -27.92 12.21 -13.09
C ASN A 173 -28.51 10.87 -13.58
N TYR A 174 -29.77 10.85 -14.03
CA TYR A 174 -30.32 9.65 -14.66
C TYR A 174 -29.76 9.44 -16.08
N ILE A 175 -29.65 8.17 -16.48
CA ILE A 175 -29.51 7.84 -17.89
C ILE A 175 -30.87 8.09 -18.55
N THR A 176 -30.88 8.98 -19.53
CA THR A 176 -32.07 9.36 -20.28
C THR A 176 -31.80 9.24 -21.77
N ASP A 177 -32.86 9.37 -22.55
CA ASP A 177 -32.78 9.43 -23.98
C ASP A 177 -33.32 10.76 -24.48
N LYS A 178 -32.45 11.56 -25.10
CA LYS A 178 -32.66 12.95 -25.54
C LYS A 178 -33.98 13.27 -26.27
N GLU A 179 -34.79 12.29 -26.68
CA GLU A 179 -36.13 12.45 -27.29
C GLU A 179 -36.80 11.11 -27.72
N SER A 180 -36.32 9.92 -27.29
CA SER A 180 -36.60 8.66 -28.01
C SER A 180 -37.60 7.67 -27.37
N GLY A 181 -38.27 8.05 -26.28
CA GLY A 181 -39.26 7.21 -25.60
C GLY A 181 -38.73 5.92 -24.95
N MET A 182 -37.41 5.79 -24.79
CA MET A 182 -36.74 4.63 -24.19
C MET A 182 -36.98 4.56 -22.67
N TYR A 183 -36.87 5.70 -21.99
CA TYR A 183 -37.09 5.81 -20.54
C TYR A 183 -38.26 6.74 -20.22
N THR A 184 -38.89 6.53 -19.06
CA THR A 184 -39.74 7.58 -18.45
C THR A 184 -38.87 8.77 -18.00
N PRO A 185 -39.46 9.91 -17.60
CA PRO A 185 -38.69 11.00 -17.01
C PRO A 185 -37.89 10.65 -15.73
N ARG A 186 -38.07 9.45 -15.16
CA ARG A 186 -37.26 8.92 -14.05
C ARG A 186 -35.97 8.22 -14.50
N GLY A 187 -35.81 7.90 -15.79
CA GLY A 187 -34.60 7.31 -16.36
C GLY A 187 -34.18 5.96 -15.77
N ALA A 188 -32.90 5.65 -15.91
CA ALA A 188 -32.21 4.59 -15.17
C ALA A 188 -31.18 5.17 -14.18
N PHE A 189 -31.00 4.48 -13.06
CA PHE A 189 -29.97 4.78 -12.06
C PHE A 189 -29.42 3.51 -11.41
N ILE A 190 -28.24 3.66 -10.80
CA ILE A 190 -27.58 2.62 -10.01
C ILE A 190 -27.66 3.02 -8.54
N GLN A 191 -27.95 2.06 -7.67
CA GLN A 191 -27.88 2.19 -6.22
C GLN A 191 -26.86 1.19 -5.69
N LEU A 192 -26.00 1.66 -4.78
CA LEU A 192 -24.96 0.84 -4.19
C LEU A 192 -25.12 0.77 -2.68
N TYR A 193 -25.12 -0.45 -2.17
CA TYR A 193 -25.12 -0.78 -0.75
C TYR A 193 -23.92 -1.68 -0.48
N ALA A 194 -23.06 -1.29 0.44
CA ALA A 194 -21.91 -2.08 0.87
C ALA A 194 -21.88 -2.11 2.39
N GLY A 195 -22.47 -3.14 3.00
CA GLY A 195 -22.51 -3.30 4.45
C GLY A 195 -23.20 -2.12 5.13
N SER A 196 -22.49 -1.41 6.03
CA SER A 196 -23.02 -0.22 6.71
C SER A 196 -23.07 1.04 5.83
N CYS A 197 -22.55 0.99 4.61
CA CYS A 197 -22.52 2.14 3.69
C CYS A 197 -23.66 2.07 2.69
N ASP A 198 -24.51 3.10 2.74
CA ASP A 198 -25.52 3.39 1.73
C ASP A 198 -25.03 4.57 0.89
N PHE A 199 -24.59 4.30 -0.34
CA PHE A 199 -24.18 5.34 -1.27
C PHE A 199 -25.38 6.02 -1.95
N GLY A 200 -26.58 5.48 -1.77
CA GLY A 200 -27.79 5.94 -2.45
C GLY A 200 -27.70 5.81 -3.97
N PRO A 201 -28.51 6.58 -4.72
CA PRO A 201 -28.33 6.74 -6.15
C PRO A 201 -27.01 7.44 -6.44
N ILE A 202 -26.13 6.80 -7.20
CA ILE A 202 -24.82 7.38 -7.55
C ILE A 202 -24.96 8.48 -8.60
N GLU A 203 -24.04 9.44 -8.56
CA GLU A 203 -23.80 10.34 -9.68
C GLU A 203 -22.81 9.70 -10.66
N TYR A 204 -23.12 9.78 -11.95
CA TYR A 204 -22.19 9.35 -13.00
C TYR A 204 -21.08 10.38 -13.17
N ASP A 205 -19.87 9.89 -13.45
CA ASP A 205 -18.63 10.70 -13.47
C ASP A 205 -18.16 11.16 -12.07
N ALA A 206 -18.59 10.45 -11.03
CA ALA A 206 -18.16 10.65 -9.66
C ALA A 206 -17.49 9.39 -9.09
N SER A 207 -16.78 9.57 -7.98
CA SER A 207 -16.21 8.49 -7.18
C SER A 207 -16.72 8.56 -5.74
N TYR A 208 -17.03 7.41 -5.17
CA TYR A 208 -17.48 7.27 -3.78
C TYR A 208 -16.64 6.19 -3.10
N SER A 209 -16.04 6.50 -1.98
CA SER A 209 -15.30 5.53 -1.17
C SER A 209 -16.04 5.31 0.16
N CYS A 210 -16.17 4.05 0.58
CA CYS A 210 -16.60 3.70 1.93
C CYS A 210 -15.45 3.02 2.66
N LYS A 211 -15.08 3.61 3.78
CA LYS A 211 -13.90 3.19 4.54
C LYS A 211 -14.18 2.03 5.48
N GLU A 212 -15.44 1.91 5.91
CA GLU A 212 -15.95 0.86 6.78
C GLU A 212 -15.91 -0.51 6.09
N THR A 213 -16.14 -0.54 4.78
CA THR A 213 -16.20 -1.78 3.98
C THR A 213 -15.05 -1.92 2.98
N ASN A 214 -14.05 -1.04 3.05
CA ASN A 214 -12.93 -0.98 2.11
C ASN A 214 -13.38 -1.01 0.64
N THR A 215 -14.39 -0.20 0.29
CA THR A 215 -14.98 -0.19 -1.04
C THR A 215 -14.81 1.17 -1.73
N ILE A 216 -14.61 1.14 -3.05
CA ILE A 216 -14.60 2.34 -3.88
C ILE A 216 -15.40 2.10 -5.15
N TRP A 217 -16.38 2.96 -5.38
CA TRP A 217 -17.06 3.10 -6.64
C TRP A 217 -16.47 4.25 -7.44
N SER A 218 -16.29 4.06 -8.75
CA SER A 218 -16.07 5.16 -9.68
C SER A 218 -16.73 4.87 -11.02
N SER A 219 -17.15 5.91 -11.72
CA SER A 219 -17.76 5.78 -13.05
C SER A 219 -17.28 6.86 -14.00
N ARG A 220 -17.48 6.64 -15.30
CA ARG A 220 -17.23 7.64 -16.35
C ARG A 220 -18.43 7.75 -17.27
N LYS A 221 -18.85 8.99 -17.55
CA LYS A 221 -19.81 9.27 -18.62
C LYS A 221 -19.17 8.92 -19.97
N SER A 222 -19.42 7.69 -20.42
CA SER A 222 -18.87 7.09 -21.63
C SER A 222 -19.94 6.27 -22.34
N HIS A 223 -19.62 5.75 -23.53
CA HIS A 223 -20.51 4.93 -24.36
C HIS A 223 -19.72 3.67 -24.77
N PRO A 224 -19.93 2.52 -24.11
CA PRO A 224 -20.91 2.28 -23.04
C PRO A 224 -20.51 2.99 -21.73
N LEU A 225 -21.47 3.15 -20.82
CA LEU A 225 -21.27 3.69 -19.48
C LEU A 225 -20.50 2.64 -18.73
N ILE A 226 -19.40 3.01 -18.10
CA ILE A 226 -18.60 2.09 -17.31
C ILE A 226 -18.59 2.60 -15.88
N GLY A 227 -19.04 1.73 -14.98
CA GLY A 227 -18.94 1.92 -13.54
C GLY A 227 -18.24 0.73 -12.92
N ILE A 228 -17.32 0.99 -12.01
CA ILE A 228 -16.50 0.00 -11.32
C ILE A 228 -16.66 0.21 -9.82
N LEU A 229 -17.04 -0.84 -9.13
CA LEU A 229 -16.86 -1.00 -7.70
C LEU A 229 -15.67 -1.92 -7.47
N ALA A 230 -14.73 -1.53 -6.62
CA ALA A 230 -13.73 -2.45 -6.10
C ALA A 230 -13.94 -2.61 -4.59
N VAL A 231 -13.79 -3.84 -4.12
CA VAL A 231 -13.95 -4.23 -2.72
C VAL A 231 -12.64 -4.86 -2.29
N GLY A 232 -11.85 -4.13 -1.50
CA GLY A 232 -10.56 -4.61 -0.99
C GLY A 232 -10.71 -5.56 0.19
N ASP A 233 -9.59 -5.96 0.77
CA ASP A 233 -9.59 -6.91 1.88
C ASP A 233 -10.18 -6.27 3.13
N VAL A 234 -11.04 -7.01 3.82
CA VAL A 234 -11.67 -6.58 5.06
C VAL A 234 -11.51 -7.69 6.09
N PRO A 235 -10.56 -7.56 7.04
CA PRO A 235 -10.47 -8.49 8.14
C PRO A 235 -11.77 -8.44 8.95
N ASP A 236 -12.43 -9.58 9.10
CA ASP A 236 -13.53 -9.83 10.04
C ASP A 236 -14.90 -9.17 9.78
N ILE A 237 -15.18 -8.64 8.58
CA ILE A 237 -16.55 -8.24 8.20
C ILE A 237 -17.10 -9.21 7.17
N VAL A 238 -18.11 -10.00 7.57
CA VAL A 238 -19.04 -10.58 6.61
C VAL A 238 -19.79 -9.40 6.00
N LEU A 239 -19.47 -9.02 4.76
CA LEU A 239 -20.32 -8.13 3.97
C LEU A 239 -21.63 -8.86 3.64
N SER A 240 -22.46 -9.09 4.66
CA SER A 240 -23.74 -9.79 4.57
C SER A 240 -24.77 -9.03 3.73
N ASP A 241 -24.54 -7.73 3.56
CA ASP A 241 -25.46 -6.78 2.97
C ASP A 241 -24.81 -5.97 1.84
N PHE A 242 -24.05 -6.63 0.97
CA PHE A 242 -23.63 -6.01 -0.29
C PHE A 242 -24.71 -6.17 -1.35
N SER A 243 -25.06 -5.06 -2.00
CA SER A 243 -25.95 -5.01 -3.14
C SER A 243 -25.55 -3.90 -4.13
N MET A 244 -25.30 -4.26 -5.38
CA MET A 244 -25.30 -3.30 -6.51
C MET A 244 -26.57 -3.49 -7.32
N ARG A 245 -27.48 -2.51 -7.24
CA ARG A 245 -28.79 -2.56 -7.88
C ARG A 245 -28.89 -1.55 -9.01
N VAL A 246 -29.34 -2.00 -10.18
CA VAL A 246 -29.70 -1.14 -11.31
C VAL A 246 -31.21 -1.09 -11.42
N THR A 247 -31.78 0.11 -11.43
CA THR A 247 -33.22 0.32 -11.60
C THR A 247 -33.49 1.18 -12.82
N SER A 248 -34.33 0.65 -13.72
CA SER A 248 -34.67 1.27 -15.00
C SER A 248 -36.19 1.48 -15.12
N TYR A 249 -36.62 2.73 -15.29
CA TYR A 249 -38.04 3.08 -15.49
C TYR A 249 -38.35 3.31 -16.96
N ARG A 250 -39.13 2.42 -17.58
CA ARG A 250 -39.50 2.49 -19.01
C ARG A 250 -40.97 2.80 -19.27
N ILE A 251 -41.23 3.35 -20.45
CA ILE A 251 -42.56 3.81 -20.86
C ILE A 251 -43.51 2.63 -21.15
N ILE A 252 -42.99 1.51 -21.65
CA ILE A 252 -43.78 0.37 -22.14
C ILE A 252 -43.24 -0.94 -21.54
N LYS A 253 -44.15 -1.87 -21.23
CA LYS A 253 -43.80 -3.24 -20.84
C LYS A 253 -43.42 -4.04 -22.10
N GLU A 254 -42.13 -4.12 -22.38
CA GLU A 254 -41.55 -4.82 -23.52
C GLU A 254 -40.99 -6.20 -23.12
N PRO A 255 -40.87 -7.16 -24.06
CA PRO A 255 -40.22 -8.45 -23.78
C PRO A 255 -38.79 -8.26 -23.29
N TYR A 256 -38.31 -9.23 -22.53
CA TYR A 256 -36.94 -9.25 -22.02
C TYR A 256 -36.33 -10.64 -22.12
N ASN A 257 -35.01 -10.66 -22.17
CA ASN A 257 -34.19 -11.85 -22.10
C ASN A 257 -33.04 -11.62 -21.12
N ASN A 258 -32.59 -12.70 -20.50
CA ASN A 258 -31.46 -12.70 -19.59
C ASN A 258 -30.35 -13.57 -20.18
N PHE A 259 -29.14 -13.04 -20.19
CA PHE A 259 -27.95 -13.78 -20.58
C PHE A 259 -26.97 -13.82 -19.42
N GLN A 260 -26.28 -14.95 -19.27
CA GLN A 260 -25.21 -15.11 -18.31
C GLN A 260 -24.00 -15.69 -19.03
N GLY A 261 -22.83 -15.12 -18.79
CA GLY A 261 -21.58 -15.65 -19.33
C GLY A 261 -20.46 -15.67 -18.31
N ASN A 262 -19.47 -16.50 -18.58
CA ASN A 262 -18.21 -16.55 -17.84
C ASN A 262 -17.05 -16.42 -18.84
N LEU A 263 -16.06 -15.60 -18.50
CA LEU A 263 -14.87 -15.35 -19.32
C LEU A 263 -13.61 -15.56 -18.47
N THR A 264 -12.50 -15.88 -19.13
CA THR A 264 -11.20 -16.02 -18.46
C THR A 264 -10.10 -15.46 -19.37
N HIS A 265 -9.19 -14.68 -18.79
CA HIS A 265 -8.03 -14.13 -19.48
C HIS A 265 -6.86 -14.06 -18.49
N GLY A 266 -5.81 -14.86 -18.69
CA GLY A 266 -4.74 -15.02 -17.70
C GLY A 266 -5.28 -15.54 -16.37
N ASN A 267 -4.92 -14.88 -15.25
CA ASN A 267 -5.39 -15.20 -13.90
C ASN A 267 -6.78 -14.62 -13.59
N TYR A 268 -7.34 -13.80 -14.48
CA TYR A 268 -8.62 -13.12 -14.28
C TYR A 268 -9.78 -13.99 -14.74
N LYS A 269 -10.79 -14.13 -13.88
CA LYS A 269 -12.07 -14.75 -14.19
C LYS A 269 -13.17 -13.71 -14.06
N MET A 270 -14.04 -13.61 -15.06
CA MET A 270 -15.19 -12.71 -15.05
C MET A 270 -16.48 -13.52 -15.15
N GLN A 271 -17.49 -13.14 -14.37
CA GLN A 271 -18.88 -13.54 -14.57
C GLN A 271 -19.71 -12.30 -14.86
N TYR A 272 -20.60 -12.37 -15.85
CA TYR A 272 -21.52 -11.27 -16.17
C TYR A 272 -22.94 -11.77 -16.39
N HIS A 273 -23.91 -10.89 -16.12
CA HIS A 273 -25.32 -11.09 -16.42
C HIS A 273 -25.85 -9.85 -17.15
N ALA A 274 -26.53 -10.07 -18.27
CA ALA A 274 -27.15 -9.03 -19.07
C ALA A 274 -28.67 -9.20 -19.07
N LEU A 275 -29.39 -8.18 -18.60
CA LEU A 275 -30.83 -8.07 -18.71
C LEU A 275 -31.17 -7.19 -19.92
N CYS A 276 -31.58 -7.83 -21.01
CA CYS A 276 -31.82 -7.20 -22.30
C CYS A 276 -33.32 -7.01 -22.57
N ARG A 277 -33.68 -5.84 -23.10
CA ARG A 277 -35.06 -5.43 -23.39
C ARG A 277 -35.11 -4.79 -24.77
N PHE A 278 -36.09 -5.19 -25.57
CA PHE A 278 -36.21 -4.86 -26.99
C PHE A 278 -37.69 -4.81 -27.39
N GLY A 279 -38.04 -4.09 -28.46
CA GLY A 279 -39.43 -3.99 -28.87
C GLY A 279 -39.73 -3.10 -30.07
N VAL A 280 -40.97 -3.15 -30.55
CA VAL A 280 -41.42 -2.47 -31.77
C VAL A 280 -41.42 -0.93 -31.67
N SER A 281 -41.41 -0.39 -30.47
CA SER A 281 -41.56 1.05 -30.20
C SER A 281 -40.33 1.71 -29.58
N THR A 282 -39.44 0.95 -28.94
CA THR A 282 -38.23 1.51 -28.31
C THR A 282 -36.96 0.80 -28.78
N LYS A 283 -35.83 1.47 -28.57
CA LYS A 283 -34.49 0.96 -28.88
C LYS A 283 -34.11 -0.17 -27.91
N SER A 284 -33.34 -1.13 -28.39
CA SER A 284 -32.83 -2.23 -27.57
C SER A 284 -31.73 -1.76 -26.61
N ILE A 285 -31.79 -2.24 -25.36
CA ILE A 285 -30.71 -2.06 -24.38
C ILE A 285 -30.50 -3.31 -23.56
N CYS A 286 -29.28 -3.45 -23.02
CA CYS A 286 -28.89 -4.47 -22.08
C CYS A 286 -28.20 -3.82 -20.87
N ASP A 287 -28.81 -3.99 -19.70
CA ASP A 287 -28.20 -3.67 -18.42
C ASP A 287 -27.27 -4.82 -18.03
N VAL A 288 -25.95 -4.61 -18.07
CA VAL A 288 -24.96 -5.64 -17.81
C VAL A 288 -24.27 -5.42 -16.48
N LEU A 289 -24.46 -6.36 -15.55
CA LEU A 289 -23.73 -6.44 -14.29
C LEU A 289 -22.64 -7.49 -14.42
N PHE A 290 -21.44 -7.22 -13.91
CA PHE A 290 -20.35 -8.18 -13.95
C PHE A 290 -19.52 -8.14 -12.67
N ALA A 291 -18.81 -9.24 -12.42
CA ALA A 291 -17.84 -9.39 -11.35
C ALA A 291 -16.55 -9.99 -11.93
N VAL A 292 -15.40 -9.53 -11.45
CA VAL A 292 -14.07 -10.01 -11.82
C VAL A 292 -13.31 -10.40 -10.57
N ILE A 293 -12.71 -11.58 -10.60
CA ILE A 293 -11.84 -12.12 -9.57
C ILE A 293 -10.48 -12.45 -10.16
N ASN A 294 -9.44 -12.29 -9.36
CA ASN A 294 -8.09 -12.75 -9.65
C ASN A 294 -7.48 -13.36 -8.37
N PRO A 295 -7.66 -14.67 -8.15
CA PRO A 295 -7.15 -15.35 -6.95
C PRO A 295 -5.62 -15.32 -6.81
N VAL A 296 -4.88 -15.01 -7.88
CA VAL A 296 -3.41 -15.00 -7.90
C VAL A 296 -2.88 -13.62 -7.56
N ASP A 297 -3.27 -12.60 -8.32
CA ASP A 297 -2.69 -11.26 -8.21
C ASP A 297 -3.44 -10.40 -7.18
N TRP A 298 -4.75 -10.64 -6.98
CA TRP A 298 -5.57 -9.91 -6.01
C TRP A 298 -5.84 -10.70 -4.74
N LEU A 299 -5.51 -12.00 -4.70
CA LEU A 299 -5.97 -12.90 -3.63
C LEU A 299 -7.50 -12.90 -3.48
N SER A 300 -8.23 -12.70 -4.58
CA SER A 300 -9.68 -12.71 -4.55
C SER A 300 -10.22 -14.02 -3.99
N THR A 301 -11.32 -13.96 -3.23
CA THR A 301 -12.07 -15.18 -2.96
C THR A 301 -12.61 -15.77 -4.27
N GLU A 302 -12.64 -17.10 -4.39
CA GLU A 302 -13.00 -17.77 -5.65
C GLU A 302 -14.50 -17.75 -5.98
N ASN A 303 -15.34 -17.12 -5.15
CA ASN A 303 -16.79 -17.12 -5.31
C ASN A 303 -17.28 -15.83 -6.00
N PHE A 304 -18.22 -15.97 -6.93
CA PHE A 304 -18.95 -14.86 -7.52
C PHE A 304 -20.23 -14.52 -6.73
N PRO A 305 -20.72 -13.27 -6.79
CA PRO A 305 -21.96 -12.86 -6.14
C PRO A 305 -23.19 -13.51 -6.76
N GLU A 306 -24.31 -13.49 -6.03
CA GLU A 306 -25.61 -13.89 -6.56
C GLU A 306 -26.18 -12.79 -7.46
N TYR A 307 -26.83 -13.19 -8.56
CA TYR A 307 -27.48 -12.28 -9.50
C TYR A 307 -28.99 -12.45 -9.42
N ILE A 308 -29.69 -11.34 -9.18
CA ILE A 308 -31.15 -11.34 -8.95
C ILE A 308 -31.81 -10.42 -9.99
N VAL A 309 -32.83 -10.93 -10.68
CA VAL A 309 -33.73 -10.12 -11.52
C VAL A 309 -34.89 -9.64 -10.66
N LEU A 310 -35.11 -8.33 -10.59
CA LEU A 310 -36.13 -7.75 -9.72
C LEU A 310 -37.54 -7.91 -10.32
N PRO A 311 -38.57 -8.21 -9.50
CA PRO A 311 -39.93 -8.43 -9.98
C PRO A 311 -40.53 -7.17 -10.62
N GLU A 312 -41.27 -7.38 -11.72
CA GLU A 312 -41.83 -6.29 -12.53
C GLU A 312 -42.98 -5.55 -11.82
N ALA A 313 -42.78 -4.26 -11.56
CA ALA A 313 -43.83 -3.28 -11.27
C ALA A 313 -43.77 -2.15 -12.33
N SER A 314 -43.87 -0.87 -11.94
CA SER A 314 -43.68 0.28 -12.85
C SER A 314 -42.21 0.53 -13.26
N TYR A 315 -41.30 -0.40 -12.93
CA TYR A 315 -39.87 -0.42 -13.22
C TYR A 315 -39.39 -1.87 -13.37
N TYR A 316 -38.21 -2.04 -13.97
CA TYR A 316 -37.46 -3.30 -13.93
C TYR A 316 -36.04 -3.04 -13.46
N GLY A 317 -35.34 -4.09 -13.03
CA GLY A 317 -33.96 -3.96 -12.59
C GLY A 317 -33.28 -5.29 -12.36
N SER A 318 -31.98 -5.23 -12.13
CA SER A 318 -31.14 -6.35 -11.75
C SER A 318 -30.27 -5.95 -10.56
N GLU A 319 -29.88 -6.92 -9.77
CA GLU A 319 -29.10 -6.71 -8.55
C GLU A 319 -28.00 -7.78 -8.44
N LEU A 320 -26.78 -7.33 -8.19
CA LEU A 320 -25.73 -8.17 -7.61
C LEU A 320 -25.93 -8.17 -6.11
N ARG A 321 -26.05 -9.33 -5.48
CA ARG A 321 -26.20 -9.45 -4.03
C ARG A 321 -25.24 -10.49 -3.44
N SER A 322 -24.82 -10.27 -2.21
CA SER A 322 -23.87 -11.16 -1.52
C SER A 322 -24.45 -12.52 -1.09
N SER A 323 -23.72 -13.61 -1.40
CA SER A 323 -23.56 -14.84 -0.59
C SER A 323 -22.47 -15.75 -1.22
N PRO A 324 -21.34 -16.15 -0.58
CA PRO A 324 -20.74 -15.83 0.73
C PRO A 324 -19.64 -14.73 0.65
N ILE A 325 -18.75 -14.66 1.66
CA ILE A 325 -17.63 -13.70 1.83
C ILE A 325 -16.86 -13.45 0.52
N PHE A 326 -16.72 -12.19 0.14
CA PHE A 326 -15.84 -11.73 -0.94
C PHE A 326 -14.81 -10.74 -0.41
N SER A 327 -13.57 -10.91 -0.88
CA SER A 327 -12.41 -10.07 -0.58
C SER A 327 -11.65 -9.86 -1.88
N ASN A 328 -11.11 -8.65 -2.07
CA ASN A 328 -10.31 -8.24 -3.23
C ASN A 328 -10.98 -8.56 -4.58
N GLN A 329 -12.21 -8.09 -4.79
CA GLN A 329 -12.98 -8.32 -6.02
C GLN A 329 -13.43 -7.02 -6.66
N MET A 330 -13.55 -7.06 -7.99
CA MET A 330 -14.14 -5.97 -8.77
C MET A 330 -15.56 -6.34 -9.18
N PHE A 331 -16.50 -5.41 -9.06
CA PHE A 331 -17.82 -5.47 -9.64
C PHE A 331 -17.98 -4.31 -10.62
N GLY A 332 -18.79 -4.47 -11.65
CA GLY A 332 -19.01 -3.40 -12.60
C GLY A 332 -20.37 -3.43 -13.26
N TYR A 333 -20.69 -2.29 -13.86
CA TYR A 333 -21.90 -2.09 -14.66
C TYR A 333 -21.52 -1.51 -16.02
N SER A 334 -22.17 -2.04 -17.05
CA SER A 334 -22.12 -1.52 -18.42
C SER A 334 -23.53 -1.42 -19.01
N LEU A 335 -23.79 -0.35 -19.76
CA LEU A 335 -25.02 -0.18 -20.53
C LEU A 335 -24.74 -0.30 -22.03
N PHE A 336 -25.26 -1.37 -22.64
CA PHE A 336 -25.25 -1.53 -24.08
C PHE A 336 -26.58 -1.11 -24.70
N SER A 337 -26.54 -0.48 -25.86
CA SER A 337 -27.71 0.05 -26.55
C SER A 337 -27.56 -0.13 -28.06
N SER A 338 -28.67 -0.31 -28.76
CA SER A 338 -28.69 -0.34 -30.23
C SER A 338 -29.86 0.47 -30.78
N LEU A 339 -29.65 1.10 -31.94
CA LEU A 339 -30.71 1.69 -32.76
C LEU A 339 -31.69 0.64 -33.29
N SER A 340 -31.28 -0.64 -33.31
CA SER A 340 -32.14 -1.75 -33.67
C SER A 340 -33.31 -1.89 -32.68
N LYS A 341 -34.43 -2.34 -33.22
CA LYS A 341 -35.60 -2.80 -32.45
C LYS A 341 -35.56 -4.30 -32.19
N GLU A 342 -34.57 -4.97 -32.77
CA GLU A 342 -34.24 -6.37 -32.53
C GLU A 342 -33.34 -6.46 -31.30
N GLN A 343 -33.38 -7.61 -30.65
CA GLN A 343 -32.60 -7.90 -29.48
C GLN A 343 -31.08 -7.78 -29.76
N ILE A 344 -30.33 -7.23 -28.81
CA ILE A 344 -28.86 -7.36 -28.81
C ILE A 344 -28.53 -8.81 -28.47
N ASP A 345 -27.79 -9.48 -29.35
CA ASP A 345 -27.56 -10.92 -29.28
C ASP A 345 -26.53 -11.30 -28.21
N GLU A 346 -26.61 -12.53 -27.71
CA GLU A 346 -25.70 -13.06 -26.69
C GLU A 346 -24.22 -12.98 -27.12
N ASN A 347 -23.94 -13.27 -28.39
CA ASN A 347 -22.58 -13.20 -28.94
C ASN A 347 -22.04 -11.75 -28.95
N GLU A 348 -22.87 -10.76 -29.28
CA GLU A 348 -22.48 -9.35 -29.29
C GLU A 348 -22.09 -8.89 -27.87
N ILE A 349 -22.86 -9.32 -26.87
CA ILE A 349 -22.57 -9.05 -25.46
C ILE A 349 -21.30 -9.76 -25.03
N GLN A 350 -21.11 -11.04 -25.40
CA GLN A 350 -19.93 -11.81 -25.02
C GLN A 350 -18.63 -11.19 -25.59
N GLU A 351 -18.62 -10.78 -26.85
CA GLU A 351 -17.46 -10.13 -27.48
C GLU A 351 -17.16 -8.76 -26.85
N ALA A 352 -18.20 -7.96 -26.57
CA ALA A 352 -18.05 -6.69 -25.85
C ALA A 352 -17.45 -6.90 -24.44
N MET A 353 -17.94 -7.90 -23.69
CA MET A 353 -17.43 -8.23 -22.36
C MET A 353 -16.01 -8.79 -22.39
N ALA A 354 -15.62 -9.52 -23.44
CA ALA A 354 -14.25 -9.99 -23.62
C ALA A 354 -13.26 -8.83 -23.77
N LYS A 355 -13.64 -7.75 -24.49
CA LYS A 355 -12.83 -6.53 -24.60
C LYS A 355 -12.74 -5.75 -23.30
N ILE A 356 -13.82 -5.71 -22.51
CA ILE A 356 -13.81 -5.14 -21.16
C ILE A 356 -12.84 -5.92 -20.27
N LEU A 357 -12.92 -7.26 -20.24
CA LEU A 357 -12.00 -8.10 -19.46
C LEU A 357 -10.55 -7.87 -19.88
N LEU A 358 -10.25 -7.85 -21.18
CA LEU A 358 -8.91 -7.57 -21.68
C LEU A 358 -8.38 -6.22 -21.21
N SER A 359 -9.22 -5.18 -21.24
CA SER A 359 -8.84 -3.84 -20.76
C SER A 359 -8.54 -3.86 -19.26
N ILE A 360 -9.34 -4.58 -18.47
CA ILE A 360 -9.09 -4.78 -17.02
C ILE A 360 -7.77 -5.51 -16.80
N THR A 361 -7.45 -6.56 -17.56
CA THR A 361 -6.20 -7.32 -17.37
C THR A 361 -4.94 -6.51 -17.65
N ASN A 362 -5.01 -5.46 -18.49
CA ASN A 362 -3.86 -4.62 -18.82
C ASN A 362 -3.51 -3.58 -17.74
N THR A 363 -4.45 -3.25 -16.85
CA THR A 363 -4.30 -2.16 -15.85
C THR A 363 -4.69 -2.55 -14.45
N GLY A 364 -5.33 -3.71 -14.29
CA GLY A 364 -5.94 -4.14 -13.05
C GLY A 364 -4.98 -4.89 -12.14
N GLN A 365 -3.74 -5.19 -12.54
CA GLN A 365 -2.80 -5.97 -11.73
C GLN A 365 -2.63 -5.38 -10.33
N ASP A 366 -2.51 -4.06 -10.25
CA ASP A 366 -2.25 -3.33 -9.00
C ASP A 366 -3.53 -2.85 -8.30
N MET A 367 -4.72 -3.23 -8.80
CA MET A 367 -5.99 -2.72 -8.28
C MET A 367 -6.18 -2.98 -6.78
N PHE A 368 -5.66 -4.08 -6.26
CA PHE A 368 -5.67 -4.41 -4.84
C PHE A 368 -4.24 -4.52 -4.29
N SER A 369 -3.28 -3.88 -4.94
CA SER A 369 -1.85 -3.89 -4.61
C SER A 369 -1.67 -3.58 -3.13
N ASP A 370 -1.24 -4.58 -2.38
CA ASP A 370 -1.01 -4.60 -0.94
C ASP A 370 0.31 -3.89 -0.56
N GLY A 371 0.81 -3.02 -1.45
CA GLY A 371 2.10 -2.37 -1.33
C GLY A 371 3.23 -3.40 -1.31
N LEU A 372 3.03 -4.62 -1.78
CA LEU A 372 4.09 -5.63 -1.77
C LEU A 372 5.23 -5.21 -2.72
N PRO A 373 6.48 -5.58 -2.40
CA PRO A 373 7.58 -5.40 -3.34
C PRO A 373 7.33 -6.14 -4.66
N ASP A 374 7.73 -5.53 -5.79
CA ASP A 374 7.68 -6.20 -7.09
C ASP A 374 8.96 -7.01 -7.29
N ILE A 375 8.80 -8.34 -7.27
CA ILE A 375 9.90 -9.29 -7.40
C ILE A 375 10.16 -9.70 -8.85
N ASN A 376 9.18 -9.52 -9.73
CA ASN A 376 9.19 -10.10 -11.07
C ASN A 376 10.25 -9.47 -12.00
N PRO A 377 10.46 -8.15 -12.03
CA PRO A 377 11.51 -7.53 -12.83
C PRO A 377 12.90 -8.05 -12.47
N VAL A 378 13.18 -8.19 -11.17
CA VAL A 378 14.49 -8.62 -10.67
C VAL A 378 14.73 -10.10 -10.95
N LEU A 379 13.75 -10.96 -10.62
CA LEU A 379 13.87 -12.39 -10.89
C LEU A 379 13.92 -12.68 -12.39
N GLY A 380 13.11 -11.97 -13.19
CA GLY A 380 13.13 -12.03 -14.65
C GLY A 380 14.48 -11.64 -15.23
N GLY A 381 15.08 -10.54 -14.76
CA GLY A 381 16.42 -10.11 -15.17
C GLY A 381 17.48 -11.15 -14.87
N LEU A 382 17.49 -11.73 -13.66
CA LEU A 382 18.42 -12.80 -13.28
C LEU A 382 18.26 -14.06 -14.13
N VAL A 383 17.02 -14.42 -14.47
CA VAL A 383 16.72 -15.58 -15.32
C VAL A 383 17.10 -15.32 -16.79
N GLU A 384 16.91 -14.12 -17.31
CA GLU A 384 17.30 -13.80 -18.69
C GLU A 384 18.83 -13.76 -18.86
N THR A 385 19.53 -13.27 -17.84
CA THR A 385 20.98 -13.03 -17.88
C THR A 385 21.81 -14.08 -17.12
N PHE A 386 21.20 -15.19 -16.68
CA PHE A 386 21.91 -16.30 -16.02
C PHE A 386 23.17 -16.78 -16.76
N PRO A 387 23.25 -16.79 -18.11
CA PRO A 387 24.45 -17.26 -18.79
C PRO A 387 25.70 -16.47 -18.39
N SER A 388 25.57 -15.17 -18.10
CA SER A 388 26.65 -14.33 -17.59
C SER A 388 27.14 -14.78 -16.21
N VAL A 389 26.23 -15.22 -15.34
CA VAL A 389 26.59 -15.75 -14.01
C VAL A 389 27.31 -17.10 -14.14
N THR A 390 26.80 -18.01 -14.98
CA THR A 390 27.45 -19.32 -15.17
C THR A 390 28.79 -19.24 -15.88
N ALA A 391 29.01 -18.22 -16.72
CA ALA A 391 30.27 -18.01 -17.42
C ALA A 391 31.43 -17.67 -16.46
N GLU A 392 31.14 -17.11 -15.29
CA GLU A 392 32.12 -16.84 -14.24
C GLU A 392 32.63 -18.12 -13.55
N ILE A 393 31.96 -19.27 -13.76
CA ILE A 393 32.34 -20.54 -13.13
C ILE A 393 32.83 -21.50 -14.19
N SER A 394 34.11 -21.86 -14.09
CA SER A 394 34.70 -22.84 -14.99
C SER A 394 33.97 -24.20 -14.91
N ASN A 395 33.49 -24.69 -16.06
CA ASN A 395 32.77 -25.95 -16.21
C ASN A 395 31.54 -26.08 -15.28
N PHE A 396 30.67 -25.07 -15.28
CA PHE A 396 29.41 -25.08 -14.55
C PHE A 396 28.62 -26.39 -14.77
N TYR A 397 28.07 -26.95 -13.69
CA TYR A 397 27.30 -28.18 -13.75
C TYR A 397 25.80 -27.91 -13.80
N PHE A 398 25.20 -28.18 -14.95
CA PHE A 398 23.75 -28.07 -15.15
C PHE A 398 23.06 -29.28 -14.51
N TYR A 399 22.55 -29.09 -13.30
CA TYR A 399 21.76 -30.07 -12.55
C TYR A 399 20.34 -30.20 -13.13
N SER A 400 19.43 -30.92 -12.47
CA SER A 400 18.08 -31.17 -12.98
C SER A 400 17.00 -30.84 -11.95
N TYR A 401 15.78 -30.63 -12.46
CA TYR A 401 14.61 -30.28 -11.67
C TYR A 401 13.60 -31.40 -11.75
N GLU A 402 13.22 -31.96 -10.60
CA GLU A 402 12.18 -33.00 -10.52
C GLU A 402 10.77 -32.41 -10.38
N ILE A 403 9.76 -33.23 -10.66
CA ILE A 403 8.33 -32.89 -10.59
C ILE A 403 7.90 -32.53 -9.15
N THR A 404 8.66 -32.96 -8.13
CA THR A 404 8.37 -32.74 -6.71
C THR A 404 8.99 -31.45 -6.13
N ASN A 405 9.45 -30.50 -6.96
CA ASN A 405 10.10 -29.25 -6.54
C ASN A 405 11.41 -29.47 -5.76
N THR A 406 12.18 -30.49 -6.14
CA THR A 406 13.52 -30.72 -5.61
C THR A 406 14.54 -30.56 -6.72
N ILE A 407 15.71 -30.01 -6.38
CA ILE A 407 16.87 -30.02 -7.27
C ILE A 407 17.58 -31.35 -7.09
N THR A 408 17.76 -32.07 -8.18
CA THR A 408 18.48 -33.36 -8.23
C THR A 408 19.56 -33.29 -9.29
N ASP A 409 20.31 -34.38 -9.43
CA ASP A 409 21.53 -34.43 -10.21
C ASP A 409 21.53 -35.55 -11.26
N ASN A 410 20.35 -36.12 -11.55
CA ASN A 410 20.17 -37.30 -12.41
C ASN A 410 21.10 -38.47 -12.08
N GLY A 411 21.48 -38.66 -10.80
CA GLY A 411 22.34 -39.76 -10.37
C GLY A 411 23.85 -39.52 -10.53
N SER A 412 24.29 -38.27 -10.62
CA SER A 412 25.71 -37.90 -10.65
C SER A 412 26.45 -38.06 -9.31
N GLY A 413 25.73 -38.36 -8.22
CA GLY A 413 26.25 -38.47 -6.86
C GLY A 413 26.46 -37.13 -6.15
N MET A 414 25.93 -36.03 -6.68
CA MET A 414 25.93 -34.68 -6.11
C MET A 414 24.88 -34.54 -4.99
N PHE A 415 23.69 -35.14 -5.16
CA PHE A 415 22.65 -35.21 -4.14
C PHE A 415 22.25 -36.66 -3.84
N GLY A 416 21.81 -36.90 -2.60
CA GLY A 416 21.10 -38.11 -2.21
C GLY A 416 19.65 -38.11 -2.70
N PRO A 417 18.86 -39.15 -2.36
CA PRO A 417 17.50 -39.33 -2.85
C PRO A 417 16.50 -38.23 -2.44
N TYR A 418 16.83 -37.40 -1.45
CA TYR A 418 15.95 -36.32 -0.98
C TYR A 418 16.28 -34.94 -1.60
N GLY A 419 17.40 -34.81 -2.33
CA GLY A 419 17.73 -33.61 -3.10
C GLY A 419 17.98 -32.35 -2.24
N LEU A 420 17.65 -31.19 -2.82
CA LEU A 420 17.68 -29.89 -2.15
C LEU A 420 16.28 -29.28 -2.03
N GLY A 421 15.93 -28.84 -0.82
CA GLY A 421 14.68 -28.15 -0.50
C GLY A 421 14.93 -26.78 0.14
N VAL A 422 14.02 -25.83 -0.13
CA VAL A 422 14.02 -24.47 0.42
C VAL A 422 12.73 -24.24 1.20
N SER A 423 12.81 -23.67 2.40
CA SER A 423 11.63 -23.31 3.21
C SER A 423 11.72 -21.90 3.80
N LEU A 424 10.54 -21.32 4.06
CA LEU A 424 10.36 -20.00 4.66
C LEU A 424 9.41 -20.11 5.87
N PRO A 425 9.92 -20.46 7.06
CA PRO A 425 9.07 -20.76 8.22
C PRO A 425 8.17 -19.59 8.63
N LYS A 426 8.67 -18.36 8.53
CA LYS A 426 7.93 -17.12 8.85
C LYS A 426 6.78 -16.82 7.90
N CYS A 427 6.77 -17.42 6.71
CA CYS A 427 5.69 -17.30 5.75
C CYS A 427 4.63 -18.40 5.89
N ASN A 428 4.68 -19.21 6.97
CA ASN A 428 3.86 -20.41 7.18
C ASN A 428 3.94 -21.43 6.03
N ASN A 429 5.00 -21.37 5.22
CA ASN A 429 5.19 -22.22 4.06
C ASN A 429 6.42 -23.10 4.28
N ASN A 430 6.17 -24.30 4.79
CA ASN A 430 7.22 -25.29 5.05
C ASN A 430 7.65 -26.05 3.78
N ASP A 431 6.80 -26.05 2.75
CA ASP A 431 7.07 -26.69 1.45
C ASP A 431 6.83 -25.70 0.30
N LEU A 432 7.91 -25.09 -0.20
CA LEU A 432 7.84 -24.15 -1.33
C LEU A 432 7.98 -24.92 -2.66
N SER A 433 7.04 -24.68 -3.57
CA SER A 433 7.12 -25.14 -4.96
C SER A 433 7.86 -24.12 -5.81
N PHE A 434 8.76 -24.58 -6.67
CA PHE A 434 9.46 -23.68 -7.59
C PHE A 434 8.48 -23.07 -8.60
N LYS A 435 8.77 -21.86 -9.09
CA LYS A 435 7.91 -21.08 -10.01
C LYS A 435 6.54 -20.71 -9.48
N LYS A 436 6.38 -20.66 -8.16
CA LYS A 436 5.19 -20.13 -7.52
C LYS A 436 5.58 -18.97 -6.63
N ASP A 437 4.74 -17.94 -6.66
CA ASP A 437 4.87 -16.80 -5.79
C ASP A 437 4.19 -17.10 -4.45
N TYR A 438 4.90 -16.76 -3.37
CA TYR A 438 4.46 -16.97 -2.01
C TYR A 438 4.48 -15.65 -1.26
N ARG A 439 3.28 -15.14 -0.98
CA ARG A 439 3.13 -13.95 -0.17
C ARG A 439 3.31 -14.27 1.30
N CYS A 440 3.93 -13.35 2.03
CA CYS A 440 4.17 -13.40 3.46
C CYS A 440 3.48 -12.18 4.10
N PRO A 441 2.16 -12.29 4.40
CA PRO A 441 1.34 -11.12 4.77
C PRO A 441 1.80 -10.43 6.05
N LEU A 442 2.27 -11.20 7.04
CA LEU A 442 2.76 -10.66 8.32
C LEU A 442 4.00 -9.77 8.19
N SER A 443 4.68 -9.82 7.04
CA SER A 443 5.91 -9.08 6.81
C SER A 443 5.87 -8.26 5.53
N ASN A 444 4.71 -8.13 4.88
CA ASN A 444 4.55 -7.48 3.57
C ASN A 444 5.68 -7.87 2.60
N SER A 445 5.93 -9.17 2.49
CA SER A 445 7.03 -9.71 1.67
C SER A 445 6.51 -10.71 0.66
N ILE A 446 7.25 -10.92 -0.41
CA ILE A 446 6.92 -11.92 -1.43
C ILE A 446 8.16 -12.74 -1.77
N TRP A 447 7.99 -14.05 -1.81
CA TRP A 447 8.98 -15.00 -2.28
C TRP A 447 8.62 -15.48 -3.68
N SER A 448 9.62 -15.56 -4.56
CA SER A 448 9.51 -16.21 -5.85
C SER A 448 10.80 -16.94 -6.20
N SER A 449 10.71 -17.88 -7.14
CA SER A 449 11.86 -18.70 -7.55
C SER A 449 11.79 -19.14 -9.00
N SER A 450 12.95 -19.37 -9.60
CA SER A 450 13.12 -19.83 -10.97
C SER A 450 13.56 -21.30 -11.03
N THR A 451 13.55 -21.88 -12.23
CA THR A 451 14.29 -23.12 -12.52
C THR A 451 15.39 -22.87 -13.56
N SER A 452 16.12 -21.76 -13.41
CA SER A 452 17.25 -21.37 -14.26
C SER A 452 18.58 -21.97 -13.78
N TYR A 453 19.68 -21.69 -14.48
CA TYR A 453 21.02 -22.11 -14.06
C TYR A 453 21.92 -20.89 -13.87
N PRO A 454 22.33 -20.50 -12.65
CA PRO A 454 21.99 -21.15 -11.40
C PRO A 454 20.52 -20.90 -11.02
N PHE A 455 20.07 -21.65 -10.01
CA PHE A 455 18.77 -21.52 -9.40
C PHE A 455 18.72 -20.16 -8.73
N PHE A 456 17.61 -19.45 -8.84
CA PHE A 456 17.38 -18.23 -8.08
C PHE A 456 16.11 -18.39 -7.28
N GLY A 457 16.23 -18.21 -5.96
CA GLY A 457 15.11 -17.94 -5.08
C GLY A 457 15.30 -16.55 -4.47
N LEU A 458 14.28 -15.71 -4.54
CA LEU A 458 14.32 -14.34 -4.01
C LEU A 458 13.16 -14.12 -3.06
N LEU A 459 13.44 -13.52 -1.91
CA LEU A 459 12.48 -12.93 -0.99
C LEU A 459 12.63 -11.41 -1.09
N ALA A 460 11.61 -10.74 -1.61
CA ALA A 460 11.52 -9.29 -1.57
C ALA A 460 10.89 -8.88 -0.24
N VAL A 461 11.68 -8.26 0.64
CA VAL A 461 11.28 -7.91 2.01
C VAL A 461 10.78 -6.49 2.06
N GLY A 462 9.45 -6.31 2.06
CA GLY A 462 8.85 -4.99 2.25
C GLY A 462 8.98 -4.53 3.70
N ASN A 463 8.30 -5.25 4.61
CA ASN A 463 8.32 -5.04 6.07
C ASN A 463 8.25 -3.55 6.46
N PHE A 464 7.38 -2.81 5.78
CA PHE A 464 7.44 -1.34 5.76
C PHE A 464 7.20 -0.68 7.11
N ASP A 465 6.45 -1.37 7.97
CA ASP A 465 6.18 -0.99 9.35
C ASP A 465 7.28 -1.44 10.32
N SER A 466 8.30 -2.15 9.84
CA SER A 466 9.37 -2.74 10.65
C SER A 466 8.87 -3.66 11.77
N SER A 467 7.65 -4.20 11.63
CA SER A 467 7.00 -5.03 12.65
C SER A 467 7.70 -6.39 12.80
N SER A 468 8.27 -6.92 11.72
CA SER A 468 8.98 -8.20 11.71
C SER A 468 10.47 -8.02 11.91
N ARG A 469 11.05 -8.73 12.87
CA ARG A 469 12.49 -8.63 13.26
C ARG A 469 13.39 -9.81 12.84
N LEU A 470 12.80 -10.85 12.29
CA LEU A 470 13.55 -12.05 11.93
C LEU A 470 12.95 -12.63 10.67
N PHE A 471 13.80 -12.73 9.64
CA PHE A 471 13.52 -13.34 8.35
C PHE A 471 14.57 -14.40 8.12
N ASN A 472 14.16 -15.59 7.66
CA ASN A 472 15.09 -16.68 7.44
C ASN A 472 14.72 -17.48 6.19
N ILE A 473 15.75 -17.86 5.45
CA ILE A 473 15.70 -18.87 4.39
C ILE A 473 16.39 -20.12 4.96
N GLU A 474 15.68 -21.24 4.90
CA GLU A 474 16.21 -22.53 5.33
C GLU A 474 16.46 -23.41 4.12
N ILE A 475 17.67 -23.95 4.05
CA ILE A 475 18.13 -24.85 2.99
C ILE A 475 18.43 -26.22 3.60
N ASN A 476 17.76 -27.22 3.07
CA ASN A 476 17.92 -28.62 3.41
C ASN A 476 18.58 -29.33 2.22
N SER A 477 19.83 -29.74 2.35
CA SER A 477 20.56 -30.42 1.26
C SER A 477 21.02 -31.84 1.68
N ASP A 478 20.55 -32.85 0.95
CA ASP A 478 20.96 -34.24 1.10
C ASP A 478 22.23 -34.48 0.27
N THR A 479 23.39 -34.40 0.90
CA THR A 479 24.70 -34.40 0.22
C THR A 479 25.62 -35.50 0.79
N PRO A 480 26.45 -36.16 -0.04
CA PRO A 480 27.29 -37.27 0.44
C PRO A 480 28.36 -36.84 1.45
N SER A 481 28.60 -37.69 2.45
CA SER A 481 29.46 -37.45 3.62
C SER A 481 30.98 -37.39 3.39
N LEU A 482 31.46 -37.64 2.17
CA LEU A 482 32.90 -37.69 1.86
C LEU A 482 33.44 -36.42 1.18
N SER A 483 32.66 -35.32 1.20
CA SER A 483 33.02 -34.05 0.56
C SER A 483 33.83 -33.12 1.48
N GLN A 484 34.83 -32.44 0.92
CA GLN A 484 35.53 -31.34 1.60
C GLN A 484 34.65 -30.09 1.59
N MET A 485 34.85 -29.24 2.61
CA MET A 485 34.05 -28.04 2.85
C MET A 485 34.87 -26.76 2.67
N LYS A 486 34.26 -25.75 2.05
CA LYS A 486 34.80 -24.38 2.00
C LYS A 486 33.69 -23.36 2.24
N TYR A 487 34.03 -22.28 2.94
CA TYR A 487 33.12 -21.20 3.27
C TYR A 487 33.60 -19.89 2.64
N TYR A 488 32.64 -19.07 2.21
CA TYR A 488 32.88 -17.73 1.68
C TYR A 488 31.94 -16.77 2.40
N ASN A 489 32.43 -15.60 2.74
CA ASN A 489 31.64 -14.55 3.36
C ASN A 489 32.28 -13.21 3.00
N GLU A 490 31.63 -12.44 2.14
CA GLU A 490 32.13 -11.16 1.65
C GLU A 490 30.96 -10.18 1.40
N SER A 491 31.32 -8.89 1.29
CA SER A 491 30.42 -7.82 0.87
C SER A 491 30.97 -7.11 -0.36
N LEU A 492 30.10 -6.82 -1.31
CA LEU A 492 30.36 -6.14 -2.57
C LEU A 492 29.51 -4.88 -2.65
N SER A 493 30.01 -3.86 -3.34
CA SER A 493 29.31 -2.58 -3.52
C SER A 493 29.28 -2.20 -5.00
N ASN A 494 28.14 -1.70 -5.47
CA ASN A 494 28.00 -1.10 -6.79
C ASN A 494 27.16 0.19 -6.66
N ASP A 495 27.81 1.35 -6.81
CA ASP A 495 27.22 2.68 -6.63
C ASP A 495 26.40 2.83 -5.33
N ASN A 496 25.08 2.67 -5.40
CA ASN A 496 24.13 2.83 -4.29
C ASN A 496 23.65 1.50 -3.71
N PHE A 497 24.16 0.38 -4.19
CA PHE A 497 23.74 -0.97 -3.81
C PHE A 497 24.86 -1.71 -3.09
N MET A 498 24.48 -2.48 -2.08
CA MET A 498 25.35 -3.37 -1.33
C MET A 498 24.84 -4.80 -1.47
N LEU A 499 25.73 -5.74 -1.77
CA LEU A 499 25.47 -7.17 -1.70
C LEU A 499 26.34 -7.79 -0.62
N THR A 500 25.75 -8.47 0.36
CA THR A 500 26.49 -9.32 1.30
C THR A 500 26.08 -10.76 1.10
N TYR A 501 27.04 -11.68 1.01
CA TYR A 501 26.74 -13.09 0.81
C TYR A 501 27.50 -14.00 1.77
N ASP A 502 26.91 -15.16 2.02
CA ASP A 502 27.50 -16.28 2.73
C ASP A 502 27.29 -17.55 1.90
N ALA A 503 28.37 -18.28 1.64
CA ALA A 503 28.32 -19.50 0.86
C ALA A 503 28.96 -20.67 1.61
N THR A 504 28.32 -21.83 1.49
CA THR A 504 28.87 -23.10 1.93
C THR A 504 29.03 -24.05 0.75
N CYS A 505 30.26 -24.43 0.46
CA CYS A 505 30.62 -25.23 -0.69
C CYS A 505 31.12 -26.63 -0.31
N LYS A 506 30.56 -27.64 -0.97
CA LYS A 506 31.00 -29.05 -0.92
C LYS A 506 31.70 -29.44 -2.21
N TYR A 507 32.85 -30.09 -2.10
CA TYR A 507 33.65 -30.51 -3.26
C TYR A 507 34.43 -31.81 -3.00
N GLY A 508 34.89 -32.48 -4.05
CA GLY A 508 35.51 -33.80 -3.96
C GLY A 508 36.04 -34.29 -5.32
N LEU A 509 36.81 -35.38 -5.36
CA LEU A 509 37.56 -35.73 -6.58
C LEU A 509 36.70 -36.24 -7.76
N THR A 510 35.45 -36.66 -7.53
CA THR A 510 34.64 -37.37 -8.54
C THR A 510 33.20 -36.90 -8.67
N THR A 511 32.67 -36.19 -7.68
CA THR A 511 31.29 -35.67 -7.67
C THR A 511 31.31 -34.18 -7.96
N PRO A 512 30.35 -33.62 -8.71
CA PRO A 512 30.25 -32.18 -8.91
C PRO A 512 30.32 -31.40 -7.59
N SER A 513 30.99 -30.25 -7.61
CA SER A 513 30.98 -29.32 -6.49
C SER A 513 29.66 -28.55 -6.46
N ILE A 514 29.19 -28.25 -5.27
CA ILE A 514 27.99 -27.45 -5.02
C ILE A 514 28.30 -26.36 -4.00
N CYS A 515 27.66 -25.22 -4.16
CA CYS A 515 27.75 -24.10 -3.26
C CYS A 515 26.35 -23.55 -2.99
N ASP A 516 25.90 -23.73 -1.75
CA ASP A 516 24.70 -23.09 -1.24
C ASP A 516 25.06 -21.64 -0.94
N VAL A 517 24.60 -20.70 -1.76
CA VAL A 517 24.91 -19.27 -1.62
C VAL A 517 23.67 -18.50 -1.20
N PHE A 518 23.73 -17.90 -0.02
CA PHE A 518 22.73 -16.95 0.43
C PHE A 518 23.28 -15.53 0.29
N PHE A 519 22.44 -14.59 -0.13
CA PHE A 519 22.84 -13.20 -0.28
C PHE A 519 21.74 -12.22 0.12
N ILE A 520 22.15 -11.01 0.46
CA ILE A 520 21.28 -9.87 0.74
C ILE A 520 21.70 -8.75 -0.19
N ILE A 521 20.75 -8.13 -0.88
CA ILE A 521 20.98 -6.91 -1.66
C ILE A 521 20.14 -5.78 -1.06
N SER A 522 20.78 -4.68 -0.74
CA SER A 522 20.15 -3.50 -0.15
C SER A 522 20.59 -2.21 -0.82
N SER A 523 19.74 -1.18 -0.74
CA SER A 523 20.07 0.19 -1.12
C SER A 523 19.40 1.17 -0.18
N VAL A 524 20.18 1.79 0.70
CA VAL A 524 19.69 2.85 1.60
C VAL A 524 19.15 4.04 0.80
N LYS A 525 19.77 4.36 -0.34
CA LYS A 525 19.44 5.57 -1.11
C LYS A 525 18.28 5.37 -2.07
N ILE A 526 18.23 4.24 -2.78
CA ILE A 526 17.24 3.99 -3.83
C ILE A 526 16.01 3.30 -3.26
N TRP A 527 16.19 2.36 -2.31
CA TRP A 527 15.09 1.58 -1.75
C TRP A 527 14.73 1.99 -0.32
N GLY A 528 15.57 2.78 0.35
CA GLY A 528 15.39 3.07 1.78
C GLY A 528 15.54 1.81 2.63
N SER A 529 16.43 0.90 2.24
CA SER A 529 16.68 -0.31 3.00
C SER A 529 17.25 -0.01 4.38
N THR A 530 16.85 -0.76 5.40
CA THR A 530 17.54 -0.76 6.70
C THR A 530 18.84 -1.55 6.62
N GLU A 531 19.78 -1.24 7.52
CA GLU A 531 20.95 -2.08 7.71
C GLU A 531 20.55 -3.47 8.22
N ALA A 532 20.91 -4.49 7.46
CA ALA A 532 20.59 -5.88 7.75
C ALA A 532 21.87 -6.66 8.09
N ARG A 533 21.82 -7.46 9.17
CA ARG A 533 22.94 -8.34 9.54
C ARG A 533 22.61 -9.79 9.22
N LEU A 534 23.46 -10.41 8.42
CA LEU A 534 23.34 -11.83 8.09
C LEU A 534 23.84 -12.69 9.25
N PHE A 535 22.97 -13.56 9.74
CA PHE A 535 23.22 -14.60 10.72
C PHE A 535 23.13 -15.98 10.04
N VAL A 536 24.04 -16.90 10.37
CA VAL A 536 24.06 -18.24 9.77
C VAL A 536 24.16 -19.31 10.82
N GLN A 537 23.22 -20.25 10.79
CA GLN A 537 23.26 -21.48 11.58
C GLN A 537 23.48 -22.67 10.63
N ARG A 538 24.49 -23.47 10.92
CA ARG A 538 24.85 -24.66 10.13
C ARG A 538 24.79 -25.89 11.01
N SER A 539 24.18 -26.96 10.53
CA SER A 539 24.17 -28.28 11.18
C SER A 539 24.45 -29.36 10.15
N GLU A 540 25.28 -30.34 10.54
CA GLU A 540 25.70 -31.43 9.66
C GLU A 540 25.40 -32.79 10.31
N GLY A 541 24.69 -33.63 9.57
CA GLY A 541 24.46 -35.04 9.87
C GLY A 541 25.24 -35.95 8.94
N VAL A 542 25.06 -37.27 9.11
CA VAL A 542 25.81 -38.30 8.33
C VAL A 542 25.45 -38.30 6.84
N SER A 543 24.33 -37.73 6.43
CA SER A 543 23.89 -37.64 5.03
C SER A 543 23.11 -36.37 4.70
N TYR A 544 23.03 -35.41 5.62
CA TYR A 544 22.15 -34.24 5.48
C TYR A 544 22.85 -33.01 6.03
N GLN A 545 22.67 -31.89 5.32
CA GLN A 545 23.10 -30.58 5.75
C GLN A 545 21.90 -29.65 5.89
N TYR A 546 21.87 -28.95 7.02
CA TYR A 546 20.94 -27.87 7.29
C TYR A 546 21.71 -26.56 7.32
N ASN A 547 21.31 -25.63 6.46
CA ASN A 547 21.77 -24.25 6.54
C ASN A 547 20.55 -23.36 6.76
N MET A 548 20.53 -22.63 7.86
CA MET A 548 19.58 -21.54 8.07
C MET A 548 20.32 -20.22 7.99
N HIS A 549 19.90 -19.38 7.05
CA HIS A 549 20.39 -18.03 6.88
C HIS A 549 19.29 -17.07 7.31
N ALA A 550 19.55 -16.31 8.37
CA ALA A 550 18.61 -15.38 8.95
C ALA A 550 19.14 -13.94 8.88
N VAL A 551 18.24 -12.98 8.84
CA VAL A 551 18.56 -11.56 8.99
C VAL A 551 18.02 -11.10 10.34
N ASP A 552 18.90 -10.54 11.15
CA ASP A 552 18.58 -9.95 12.46
C ASP A 552 18.34 -8.44 12.32
N GLY A 553 17.43 -7.92 13.15
CA GLY A 553 16.88 -6.55 13.06
C GLY A 553 15.58 -6.50 12.25
N PRO A 554 14.95 -5.33 12.07
CA PRO A 554 13.80 -5.18 11.18
C PRO A 554 14.27 -4.84 9.75
N PRO A 555 14.64 -5.83 8.90
CA PRO A 555 15.02 -5.54 7.52
C PRO A 555 13.81 -4.98 6.80
N THR A 556 13.98 -3.85 6.13
CA THR A 556 12.95 -3.25 5.28
C THR A 556 13.55 -2.98 3.91
N ASN A 557 12.68 -2.99 2.91
CA ASN A 557 12.98 -2.63 1.53
C ASN A 557 14.26 -3.26 0.94
N LEU A 558 14.45 -4.57 1.06
CA LEU A 558 15.64 -5.27 0.55
C LEU A 558 15.32 -6.64 -0.05
N TYR A 559 16.25 -7.20 -0.82
CA TYR A 559 16.14 -8.58 -1.30
C TYR A 559 17.00 -9.51 -0.47
N MET A 560 16.43 -10.62 -0.01
CA MET A 560 17.18 -11.79 0.44
C MET A 560 17.11 -12.83 -0.67
N GLY A 561 18.22 -13.48 -0.98
CA GLY A 561 18.31 -14.39 -2.10
C GLY A 561 19.07 -15.67 -1.76
N TYR A 562 18.75 -16.71 -2.52
CA TYR A 562 19.45 -17.97 -2.52
C TYR A 562 19.77 -18.38 -3.95
N THR A 563 21.01 -18.82 -4.19
CA THR A 563 21.42 -19.39 -5.46
C THR A 563 22.32 -20.62 -5.28
N LEU A 564 22.20 -21.56 -6.20
CA LEU A 564 22.98 -22.80 -6.20
C LEU A 564 24.04 -22.74 -7.31
N LEU A 565 25.29 -22.52 -6.91
CA LEU A 565 26.42 -22.55 -7.83
C LEU A 565 27.04 -23.95 -7.85
N SER A 566 27.58 -24.38 -9.00
CA SER A 566 28.06 -25.75 -9.16
C SER A 566 29.23 -25.87 -10.14
N ARG A 567 29.98 -26.98 -10.05
CA ARG A 567 31.05 -27.33 -11.00
C ARG A 567 31.12 -28.82 -11.27
N LYS A 568 31.28 -29.21 -12.54
CA LYS A 568 31.24 -30.60 -13.00
C LYS A 568 32.32 -31.52 -12.44
N ASN A 569 33.55 -31.02 -12.27
CA ASN A 569 34.72 -31.87 -11.97
C ASN A 569 35.05 -31.97 -10.47
N GLY A 570 34.18 -31.49 -9.59
CA GLY A 570 34.35 -31.63 -8.16
C GLY A 570 35.49 -30.84 -7.52
N SER A 571 36.17 -29.97 -8.28
CA SER A 571 37.18 -29.08 -7.75
C SER A 571 36.56 -27.85 -7.07
N GLU A 572 37.17 -27.42 -5.96
CA GLU A 572 36.79 -26.21 -5.20
C GLU A 572 36.61 -24.98 -6.10
N LEU A 573 35.48 -24.27 -5.99
CA LEU A 573 35.29 -22.97 -6.65
C LEU A 573 36.27 -21.95 -6.06
N SER A 574 36.99 -21.19 -6.90
CA SER A 574 37.94 -20.22 -6.36
C SER A 574 37.22 -19.02 -5.75
N ASN A 575 37.89 -18.30 -4.84
CA ASN A 575 37.35 -17.04 -4.30
C ASN A 575 36.99 -16.07 -5.43
N GLN A 576 37.82 -15.97 -6.47
CA GLN A 576 37.59 -15.07 -7.60
C GLN A 576 36.32 -15.43 -8.38
N GLU A 577 36.08 -16.71 -8.65
CA GLU A 577 34.87 -17.16 -9.36
C GLU A 577 33.60 -16.87 -8.54
N MET A 578 33.66 -17.07 -7.21
CA MET A 578 32.56 -16.73 -6.30
C MET A 578 32.30 -15.22 -6.29
N THR A 579 33.34 -14.40 -6.07
CA THR A 579 33.23 -12.93 -6.05
C THR A 579 32.69 -12.39 -7.38
N ASN A 580 33.17 -12.91 -8.52
CA ASN A 580 32.70 -12.49 -9.83
C ASN A 580 31.22 -12.86 -10.05
N ALA A 581 30.82 -14.09 -9.75
CA ALA A 581 29.43 -14.52 -9.88
C ALA A 581 28.49 -13.64 -9.05
N MET A 582 28.87 -13.33 -7.81
CA MET A 582 28.08 -12.46 -6.94
C MET A 582 28.08 -11.00 -7.41
N LYS A 583 29.18 -10.52 -7.99
CA LYS A 583 29.24 -9.17 -8.60
C LYS A 583 28.30 -9.06 -9.79
N THR A 584 28.25 -10.07 -10.66
CA THR A 584 27.32 -10.11 -11.80
C THR A 584 25.87 -10.08 -11.33
N ILE A 585 25.53 -10.84 -10.27
CA ILE A 585 24.19 -10.77 -9.65
C ILE A 585 23.89 -9.35 -9.16
N LEU A 586 24.81 -8.71 -8.43
CA LEU A 586 24.63 -7.32 -7.97
C LEU A 586 24.43 -6.35 -9.14
N GLU A 587 25.19 -6.47 -10.21
CA GLU A 587 25.07 -5.64 -11.41
C GLU A 587 23.67 -5.76 -12.03
N ILE A 588 23.17 -6.99 -12.26
CA ILE A 588 21.82 -7.24 -12.81
C ILE A 588 20.73 -6.62 -11.93
N VAL A 589 20.76 -6.87 -10.63
CA VAL A 589 19.74 -6.34 -9.71
C VAL A 589 19.81 -4.80 -9.62
N SER A 590 21.02 -4.23 -9.65
CA SER A 590 21.23 -2.79 -9.62
C SER A 590 20.74 -2.06 -10.87
N GLU A 591 20.72 -2.73 -12.02
CA GLU A 591 20.18 -2.17 -13.28
C GLU A 591 18.65 -2.17 -13.30
N THR A 592 18.01 -3.13 -12.64
CA THR A 592 16.55 -3.18 -12.55
C THR A 592 15.99 -1.99 -11.76
N GLN A 593 16.66 -1.59 -10.67
CA GLN A 593 16.32 -0.48 -9.75
C GLN A 593 14.92 -0.52 -9.11
N VAL A 594 14.00 -1.35 -9.59
CA VAL A 594 12.64 -1.53 -9.09
C VAL A 594 12.66 -2.46 -7.89
N PHE A 595 12.36 -1.92 -6.70
CA PHE A 595 12.02 -2.70 -5.52
C PHE A 595 10.51 -2.74 -5.28
N CYS A 596 9.90 -1.57 -5.33
CA CYS A 596 8.45 -1.39 -5.38
C CYS A 596 8.16 -0.01 -6.00
N PRO A 597 7.61 0.06 -7.22
CA PRO A 597 7.30 1.32 -7.88
C PRO A 597 6.31 2.19 -7.09
N GLU A 598 5.39 1.56 -6.37
CA GLU A 598 4.33 2.23 -5.58
C GLU A 598 4.74 2.50 -4.13
N CYS A 599 5.79 1.85 -3.62
CA CYS A 599 6.23 1.95 -2.23
C CYS A 599 7.37 2.95 -2.03
N ASP A 600 7.61 3.83 -3.02
CA ASP A 600 8.62 4.87 -3.03
C ASP A 600 8.77 5.51 -1.64
N VAL A 601 9.87 5.18 -0.96
CA VAL A 601 10.22 5.67 0.37
C VAL A 601 10.35 7.19 0.41
N SER A 602 10.66 7.84 -0.72
CA SER A 602 10.68 9.30 -0.82
C SER A 602 9.27 9.91 -0.71
N LYS A 603 8.23 9.12 -0.99
CA LYS A 603 6.82 9.48 -0.79
C LYS A 603 6.25 9.00 0.54
N ARG A 604 6.95 8.17 1.31
CA ARG A 604 6.43 7.68 2.61
C ARG A 604 6.41 8.78 3.66
N ALA A 605 7.54 9.45 3.86
CA ALA A 605 7.69 10.53 4.81
C ALA A 605 8.49 11.67 4.16
N LEU A 606 8.05 12.90 4.32
CA LEU A 606 8.80 14.06 3.85
C LEU A 606 9.74 14.52 4.97
N THR A 607 11.04 14.53 4.72
CA THR A 607 12.03 15.06 5.67
C THR A 607 12.61 16.36 5.14
N VAL A 608 12.45 17.44 5.91
CA VAL A 608 12.87 18.79 5.53
C VAL A 608 13.92 19.31 6.51
N PRO A 609 15.12 19.74 6.06
CA PRO A 609 16.09 20.35 6.95
C PRO A 609 15.55 21.62 7.62
N VAL A 610 15.91 21.84 8.88
CA VAL A 610 15.51 23.04 9.63
C VAL A 610 16.71 23.84 10.10
N GLU A 611 16.51 25.14 10.25
CA GLU A 611 17.43 26.08 10.87
C GLU A 611 16.89 26.45 12.26
N TYR A 612 17.68 26.16 13.31
CA TYR A 612 17.34 26.56 14.68
C TYR A 612 17.52 28.06 14.86
N THR A 613 16.48 28.72 15.36
CA THR A 613 16.50 30.14 15.75
C THR A 613 16.59 30.32 17.26
N ILE A 614 16.02 29.37 18.03
CA ILE A 614 16.14 29.27 19.49
C ILE A 614 16.42 27.81 19.86
N GLY A 615 17.39 27.57 20.75
CA GLY A 615 17.85 26.22 21.08
C GLY A 615 18.75 25.63 19.98
N ASP A 616 18.98 24.32 20.07
CA ASP A 616 19.81 23.56 19.11
C ASP A 616 19.46 22.07 19.16
N ALA A 617 20.20 21.26 18.38
CA ALA A 617 20.11 19.80 18.36
C ALA A 617 20.15 19.15 19.76
N SER A 618 20.94 19.68 20.69
CA SER A 618 21.05 19.11 22.04
C SER A 618 19.76 19.28 22.85
N VAL A 619 18.99 20.34 22.60
CA VAL A 619 17.68 20.52 23.22
C VAL A 619 16.72 19.42 22.74
N VAL A 620 16.75 19.11 21.44
CA VAL A 620 15.93 18.04 20.85
C VAL A 620 16.35 16.67 21.39
N GLU A 621 17.65 16.37 21.42
CA GLU A 621 18.18 15.12 21.97
C GLU A 621 17.75 14.88 23.41
N ASN A 622 17.71 15.93 24.24
CA ASN A 622 17.24 15.85 25.62
C ASN A 622 15.73 15.67 25.74
N MET A 623 14.95 15.98 24.71
CA MET A 623 13.50 15.75 24.68
C MET A 623 13.15 14.31 24.25
N LEU A 624 14.02 13.65 23.48
CA LEU A 624 13.81 12.28 23.02
C LEU A 624 13.81 11.27 24.18
N PRO A 625 12.94 10.23 24.14
CA PRO A 625 12.96 9.19 25.16
C PRO A 625 14.28 8.39 25.17
N PRO A 626 14.85 8.06 26.33
CA PRO A 626 16.12 7.30 26.38
C PRO A 626 16.07 5.95 25.66
N SER A 627 14.90 5.29 25.61
CA SER A 627 14.75 3.97 24.97
C SER A 627 14.62 3.99 23.45
N VAL A 628 14.40 5.16 22.80
CA VAL A 628 14.35 5.21 21.32
C VAL A 628 15.74 5.23 20.67
N GLY A 629 16.79 5.45 21.47
CA GLY A 629 18.17 5.53 21.00
C GLY A 629 18.50 6.88 20.31
N PRO A 630 19.76 7.07 19.87
CA PRO A 630 20.16 8.29 19.18
C PRO A 630 19.46 8.40 17.81
N MET A 631 18.97 9.60 17.48
CA MET A 631 18.31 9.89 16.20
C MET A 631 18.91 11.15 15.54
N PRO A 632 18.92 11.24 14.20
CA PRO A 632 19.33 12.47 13.52
C PRO A 632 18.39 13.64 13.86
N THR A 633 18.96 14.72 14.39
CA THR A 633 18.26 15.99 14.66
C THR A 633 18.50 17.01 13.56
N GLY A 634 17.74 18.11 13.56
CA GLY A 634 17.83 19.17 12.55
C GLY A 634 16.93 18.95 11.33
N PHE A 635 15.89 18.13 11.47
CA PHE A 635 14.92 17.84 10.42
C PHE A 635 13.48 17.96 10.91
N LEU A 636 12.60 18.54 10.11
CA LEU A 636 11.16 18.37 10.24
C LEU A 636 10.75 17.16 9.41
N GLN A 637 10.35 16.06 10.06
CA GLN A 637 9.78 14.92 9.35
C GLN A 637 8.25 14.98 9.40
N LEU A 638 7.61 14.78 8.25
CA LEU A 638 6.17 14.78 8.06
C LEU A 638 5.74 13.40 7.56
N ARG A 639 4.57 12.93 8.03
CA ARG A 639 4.02 11.60 7.68
C ARG A 639 4.98 10.45 8.03
N SER A 640 5.31 10.29 9.31
CA SER A 640 6.11 9.13 9.76
C SER A 640 5.21 7.92 10.03
N PHE A 641 5.72 6.70 9.90
CA PHE A 641 4.98 5.46 10.18
C PHE A 641 5.49 4.78 11.45
N GLY A 642 4.59 4.13 12.18
CA GLY A 642 4.90 3.38 13.40
C GLY A 642 4.80 1.87 13.21
N GLU A 643 5.24 1.13 14.23
CA GLU A 643 5.38 -0.33 14.21
C GLU A 643 4.09 -1.10 13.88
N THR A 644 2.94 -0.49 14.13
CA THR A 644 1.61 -1.08 13.92
C THR A 644 0.92 -0.53 12.67
N GLY A 645 1.62 0.21 11.82
CA GLY A 645 1.06 0.83 10.62
C GLY A 645 0.27 2.11 10.86
N SER A 646 0.21 2.60 12.10
CA SER A 646 -0.27 3.96 12.42
C SER A 646 0.64 5.00 11.75
N VAL A 647 0.06 6.13 11.34
CA VAL A 647 0.78 7.21 10.67
C VAL A 647 0.72 8.48 11.52
N TYR A 648 1.86 9.14 11.68
CA TYR A 648 2.05 10.32 12.53
C TYR A 648 2.30 11.53 11.65
N ALA A 649 1.66 12.64 12.00
CA ALA A 649 1.69 13.83 11.15
C ALA A 649 3.06 14.51 11.17
N LEU A 650 3.64 14.70 12.36
CA LEU A 650 4.76 15.61 12.56
C LEU A 650 5.79 15.03 13.56
N CYS A 651 7.05 14.90 13.18
CA CYS A 651 8.15 14.61 14.09
C CYS A 651 8.99 15.89 14.29
N PRO A 652 8.95 16.52 15.48
CA PRO A 652 9.51 17.85 15.70
C PRO A 652 11.06 17.84 15.74
N ALA A 653 11.72 18.45 14.76
CA ALA A 653 13.18 18.65 14.69
C ALA A 653 14.04 17.37 14.75
N VAL A 654 13.44 16.21 14.46
CA VAL A 654 14.08 14.89 14.44
C VAL A 654 13.61 14.07 13.23
N LYS A 655 14.51 13.26 12.69
CA LYS A 655 14.22 12.25 11.68
C LYS A 655 14.21 10.87 12.36
N VAL A 656 13.04 10.25 12.40
CA VAL A 656 12.83 8.88 12.86
C VAL A 656 13.12 7.93 11.71
N GLU A 657 14.17 7.12 11.87
CA GLU A 657 14.63 6.13 10.88
C GLU A 657 14.24 4.69 11.24
N ASN A 658 13.54 4.53 12.37
CA ASN A 658 13.08 3.24 12.88
C ASN A 658 11.56 3.28 13.12
N SER A 659 11.05 2.25 13.77
CA SER A 659 9.61 2.05 14.00
C SER A 659 9.05 2.89 15.16
N PHE A 660 9.89 3.68 15.85
CA PHE A 660 9.56 4.40 17.09
C PHE A 660 8.86 5.75 16.90
N SER A 661 8.24 5.99 15.74
CA SER A 661 7.50 7.24 15.46
C SER A 661 6.47 7.58 16.53
N ARG A 662 5.85 6.56 17.15
CA ARG A 662 4.86 6.75 18.23
C ARG A 662 5.37 7.41 19.50
N PHE A 663 6.68 7.41 19.71
CA PHE A 663 7.34 7.92 20.93
C PHE A 663 7.99 9.29 20.72
N VAL A 664 7.89 9.82 19.51
CA VAL A 664 8.67 10.98 19.05
C VAL A 664 7.80 11.96 18.28
N CYS A 665 6.88 11.45 17.46
CA CYS A 665 6.04 12.24 16.59
C CYS A 665 4.68 12.53 17.25
N VAL A 666 4.08 13.65 16.87
CA VAL A 666 2.82 14.16 17.43
C VAL A 666 1.71 14.16 16.38
N GLY A 667 0.49 13.91 16.83
CA GLY A 667 -0.70 13.83 16.00
C GLY A 667 -0.63 12.75 14.91
N GLY A 668 -1.74 12.55 14.20
CA GLY A 668 -1.83 11.56 13.13
C GLY A 668 -3.10 10.73 13.15
N VAL A 669 -2.99 9.52 12.59
CA VAL A 669 -4.11 8.60 12.39
C VAL A 669 -3.70 7.19 12.82
N ARG A 670 -4.46 6.66 13.78
CA ARG A 670 -4.30 5.29 14.30
C ARG A 670 -4.64 4.23 13.23
N ASN A 671 -3.83 3.18 13.14
CA ASN A 671 -4.23 1.96 12.46
C ASN A 671 -5.27 1.20 13.30
N LYS A 672 -6.42 0.85 12.73
CA LYS A 672 -7.46 0.09 13.45
C LYS A 672 -6.99 -1.28 13.95
N LEU A 673 -6.01 -1.88 13.27
CA LEU A 673 -5.41 -3.16 13.66
C LEU A 673 -4.35 -3.00 14.76
N SER A 674 -4.00 -1.76 15.13
CA SER A 674 -3.10 -1.47 16.24
C SER A 674 -3.76 -1.90 17.55
N HIS A 675 -3.14 -2.84 18.26
CA HIS A 675 -3.53 -3.21 19.62
C HIS A 675 -3.03 -2.19 20.67
N LEU A 676 -2.29 -1.16 20.24
CA LEU A 676 -1.70 -0.15 21.12
C LEU A 676 -2.71 0.95 21.45
N LYS A 677 -2.60 1.51 22.67
CA LYS A 677 -3.41 2.63 23.13
C LYS A 677 -2.86 3.95 22.57
N GLU A 678 -3.26 4.28 21.35
CA GLU A 678 -2.83 5.50 20.67
C GLU A 678 -4.00 6.49 20.63
N TYR A 679 -4.11 7.35 21.64
CA TYR A 679 -5.30 8.19 21.81
C TYR A 679 -5.00 9.67 22.00
N ASN A 680 -3.73 10.04 22.18
CA ASN A 680 -3.32 11.37 22.59
C ASN A 680 -2.56 12.11 21.49
N ASP A 681 -2.55 13.44 21.56
CA ASP A 681 -1.77 14.25 20.62
C ASP A 681 -0.25 14.03 20.76
N PHE A 682 0.19 13.70 21.97
CA PHE A 682 1.53 13.22 22.32
C PHE A 682 1.41 11.76 22.77
N LEU A 683 1.93 10.82 21.98
CA LEU A 683 1.61 9.40 22.15
C LEU A 683 2.51 8.62 23.12
N ASP A 684 1.96 7.49 23.59
CA ASP A 684 2.61 6.47 24.42
C ASP A 684 3.25 7.01 25.72
N TRP A 685 2.39 7.42 26.65
CA TRP A 685 2.77 7.54 28.04
C TRP A 685 2.97 6.13 28.61
N ASN A 686 4.21 5.80 28.98
CA ASN A 686 4.58 4.55 29.64
C ASN A 686 4.04 4.44 31.09
N GLY A 687 2.84 4.96 31.35
CA GLY A 687 2.08 4.75 32.55
C GLY A 687 1.41 3.39 32.47
N TYR A 688 2.08 2.36 32.99
CA TYR A 688 1.41 1.16 33.50
C TYR A 688 0.12 1.60 34.21
N SER A 689 -1.02 1.07 33.79
CA SER A 689 -2.33 1.32 34.39
C SER A 689 -2.23 1.08 35.91
N GLY A 690 -2.02 2.15 36.69
CA GLY A 690 -1.75 2.03 38.12
C GLY A 690 -0.93 3.16 38.77
N THR A 691 -0.15 3.95 38.04
CA THR A 691 0.60 5.09 38.65
C THR A 691 0.27 6.41 37.99
N ALA A 692 -0.86 7.00 38.37
CA ALA A 692 -0.99 8.45 38.34
C ALA A 692 0.13 9.05 39.22
N ASN A 693 0.78 10.11 38.73
CA ASN A 693 1.67 11.01 39.49
C ASN A 693 3.17 10.68 39.58
N ASN A 694 3.88 10.55 38.44
CA ASN A 694 5.33 10.78 38.49
C ASN A 694 5.81 11.66 37.32
N LYS A 695 5.60 12.98 37.47
CA LYS A 695 6.08 14.05 36.57
C LYS A 695 7.61 14.22 36.54
N THR A 696 8.37 13.26 37.05
CA THR A 696 9.73 13.53 37.54
C THR A 696 10.85 12.74 36.87
N TYR A 697 10.56 11.78 35.99
CA TYR A 697 11.61 10.96 35.36
C TYR A 697 11.24 10.52 33.93
N GLN A 698 12.13 10.76 32.97
CA GLN A 698 12.15 10.07 31.68
C GLN A 698 12.48 8.58 31.94
N VAL A 699 11.48 7.70 31.96
CA VAL A 699 11.69 6.25 32.11
C VAL A 699 11.17 5.53 30.87
N GLY A 700 12.05 4.77 30.22
CA GLY A 700 11.69 3.98 29.05
C GLY A 700 11.43 4.82 27.81
N PHE A 701 10.25 4.66 27.23
CA PHE A 701 9.85 5.26 25.96
C PHE A 701 8.96 6.51 26.08
N ALA A 702 8.73 7.04 27.29
CA ALA A 702 7.88 8.22 27.46
C ALA A 702 8.56 9.52 27.00
N HIS A 703 7.77 10.43 26.42
CA HIS A 703 8.18 11.81 26.14
C HIS A 703 8.71 12.52 27.40
N SER A 704 9.60 13.49 27.21
CA SER A 704 10.12 14.29 28.32
C SER A 704 9.02 15.11 29.00
N GLN A 705 9.09 15.33 30.32
CA GLN A 705 8.14 16.20 31.01
C GLN A 705 8.11 17.61 30.41
N LYS A 706 9.27 18.09 29.94
CA LYS A 706 9.40 19.40 29.31
C LYS A 706 8.67 19.48 27.97
N ASP A 707 8.64 18.38 27.22
CA ASP A 707 7.92 18.25 25.96
C ASP A 707 6.40 18.23 26.22
N ILE A 708 5.96 17.40 27.17
CA ILE A 708 4.56 17.28 27.57
C ILE A 708 3.99 18.57 28.19
N ASP A 709 4.78 19.29 29.01
CA ASP A 709 4.36 20.58 29.59
C ASP A 709 4.54 21.77 28.61
N SER A 710 4.71 21.48 27.32
CA SER A 710 4.84 22.48 26.26
C SER A 710 3.74 22.37 25.21
N THR A 711 3.58 23.45 24.46
CA THR A 711 2.73 23.56 23.28
C THR A 711 3.60 23.69 22.05
N ILE A 712 3.32 22.89 21.03
CA ILE A 712 3.93 23.02 19.71
C ILE A 712 3.10 24.00 18.89
N MET A 713 3.68 25.16 18.58
CA MET A 713 3.07 26.20 17.76
C MET A 713 3.56 26.11 16.31
N ILE A 714 2.63 26.08 15.36
CA ILE A 714 2.91 25.92 13.92
C ILE A 714 2.61 27.22 13.19
N PHE A 715 3.63 27.78 12.52
CA PHE A 715 3.53 29.00 11.76
C PHE A 715 3.82 28.80 10.28
N TYR A 716 3.15 29.57 9.43
CA TYR A 716 3.38 29.63 7.98
C TYR A 716 4.02 30.95 7.55
N ARG A 717 4.73 30.88 6.41
CA ARG A 717 5.33 32.03 5.72
C ARG A 717 4.95 32.15 4.26
#